data_AF-A0A7N6ARB6-F1
#
_entry.id   AF-A0A7N6ARB6-F1
#
_cell.length_a   1.000
_cell.length_b   1.000
_cell.length_c   1.000
_cell.angle_alpha   90.00
_cell.angle_beta   90.00
_cell.angle_gamma   90.00
#
_symmetry.space_group_name_H-M   'P 1'
#
loop_
_entity.id
_entity.type
_entity.pdbx_description
1 polymer ?
#
loop_
_entity_poly.entity_id
_entity_poly.type
_entity_poly.pdbx_seq_one_letter_code
_entity_poly.pdbx_strand_id
1 'polypeptide(L)'
;MKSCCDLCMSVSVSSEYDRQLAPAGASESGMASSSYLEPNLNHSAVGGCGVKSRSGMPSERPPGSMDRVLKIFHYFETNSEPCTWASNIRHGDATDVRGVIQKIAEIHKLRCVSSLGLRLTHLHSDALHWLHPDLGVSHVREKYEKLHPQEEWRYELRMRYLPKGYLSHFSEDKPSLNYLYHQVKSDYMQHKADHVDQDVALKLGCLEIRRFFREMPGNALDKKSNYELLEKDVGLRRFFPKSLLDSLKAKTLRKQIQQTFKQFANLNDEQSIHKFFEILSPIYPFHKESVKCALGSSWVISVELAIGPEEGISYLTDKGSTSTPTHLANFNQVQSIQYSALEDKDRKGILQLMVAGAPEPLTVTTASLTAAENMADLIDGYCRLVSSATHSFIVRVHKGRKLYDSCHFIFFIHPNLNTLETDDYAEIIDEEDTYTMPSKYYGLDQARDYEIQRDRIELGRCIGEGQFGDVHQGVYISPENPALSVAVKTCKNSTSDSVREKFLQEALTMRQFDHPHIVKLMGVITENPVWIIMELCTLGELRSFLQVRKYSLDLATLILYSYQLSTALAYLESKRFVHRDIAARNVLVSTVDCVKLGDFGLSRYMEDSSYYKASKGKLPIKWMAPESINFRRFTTASDVWMFGVCMWEILMYGIKPFQGVKNNDVIGRIENGERLAMPPQCPPTLYSLMTKCWSYDPSKRPRFTELKTQLSTILEEEKLQQKERNRMEMRRQVTVSWDSGGSDEAPPKPSRPGYPSPRSSEGFYPSPQHPAHYQMAGYPGPHTLPSVPSALYPPQAAMLDTHHDRAVDMQQCVGQQCLLMEEQLMIQQQQMEEDQRWLEQEERLLKPDARSSRGSLEREDGGLQPPVSHFLLFQPVVFTYTVSTCFCVSLPFPTISPHPALGDFLSLTEFLFVMVQLQPQEISPPPTANLDRSNDKVYENVTGLVKAVIEMSSKIQPAPPEEYVPMVKDVGLALRTLLATVDETLPQLPASTHREIEMAQKLLNSDLAELIGKMKLAQQYVMTSLQQDYKKQMLTAAHALAVDAKNLLDVIDQSRLKMMAQSHLH
;
A
#
# COMPACT_ATOMS: atom_id res chain seq x y z
N MET A 1 -19.36 -18.62 43.19
CA MET A 1 -17.90 -18.89 43.08
C MET A 1 -17.63 -20.19 42.30
N LYS A 2 -18.23 -20.38 41.11
CA LYS A 2 -17.97 -21.53 40.23
C LYS A 2 -18.50 -21.32 38.79
N SER A 3 -18.39 -20.09 38.28
CA SER A 3 -19.02 -19.67 37.00
C SER A 3 -18.28 -18.50 36.32
N CYS A 4 -17.00 -18.29 36.62
CA CYS A 4 -16.21 -17.14 36.13
C CYS A 4 -14.87 -17.53 35.49
N CYS A 5 -14.53 -18.82 35.43
CA CYS A 5 -13.22 -19.28 34.94
C CYS A 5 -13.18 -19.55 33.43
N ASP A 6 -14.32 -19.76 32.79
CA ASP A 6 -14.39 -20.27 31.41
C ASP A 6 -14.22 -19.18 30.33
N LEU A 7 -14.13 -17.91 30.73
CA LEU A 7 -14.16 -16.76 29.81
C LEU A 7 -12.78 -16.28 29.31
N CYS A 8 -11.67 -16.71 29.92
CA CYS A 8 -10.32 -16.32 29.47
C CYS A 8 -9.66 -17.33 28.52
N MET A 9 -9.99 -18.62 28.60
CA MET A 9 -9.41 -19.64 27.70
C MET A 9 -10.19 -19.86 26.39
N SER A 10 -11.42 -19.34 26.28
CA SER A 10 -12.33 -19.59 25.15
C SER A 10 -12.03 -18.78 23.87
N VAL A 11 -10.97 -17.97 23.85
CA VAL A 11 -10.46 -17.31 22.63
C VAL A 11 -9.33 -18.13 21.99
N SER A 12 -8.59 -18.91 22.76
CA SER A 12 -7.33 -19.56 22.33
C SER A 12 -7.50 -20.96 21.71
N VAL A 13 -8.68 -21.57 21.83
CA VAL A 13 -8.90 -23.01 21.53
C VAL A 13 -10.05 -23.26 20.52
N SER A 14 -10.90 -22.26 20.25
CA SER A 14 -12.16 -22.47 19.52
C SER A 14 -12.06 -22.41 17.98
N SER A 15 -10.89 -22.63 17.38
CA SER A 15 -10.71 -22.69 15.92
C SER A 15 -10.84 -24.10 15.30
N GLU A 16 -10.76 -25.17 16.10
CA GLU A 16 -10.76 -26.55 15.56
C GLU A 16 -12.14 -27.25 15.56
N TYR A 17 -13.15 -26.69 16.24
CA TYR A 17 -14.41 -27.39 16.53
C TYR A 17 -15.65 -26.81 15.80
N ASP A 18 -15.66 -26.81 14.47
CA ASP A 18 -16.95 -26.73 13.71
C ASP A 18 -16.92 -27.28 12.26
N ARG A 19 -16.47 -28.54 12.06
CA ARG A 19 -16.62 -29.27 10.78
C ARG A 19 -16.88 -30.78 10.92
N GLN A 20 -18.06 -31.18 11.45
CA GLN A 20 -18.53 -32.56 11.27
C GLN A 20 -20.05 -32.75 11.46
N LEU A 21 -20.86 -32.52 10.41
CA LEU A 21 -22.28 -32.91 10.35
C LEU A 21 -22.74 -33.31 8.93
N ALA A 22 -22.43 -34.54 8.52
CA ALA A 22 -23.15 -35.30 7.47
C ALA A 22 -22.87 -36.81 7.66
N PRO A 23 -23.86 -37.71 7.48
CA PRO A 23 -23.75 -39.09 7.95
C PRO A 23 -23.32 -40.12 6.88
N ALA A 24 -22.53 -41.11 7.30
CA ALA A 24 -22.37 -42.42 6.67
C ALA A 24 -22.12 -43.47 7.77
N GLY A 25 -22.51 -44.73 7.56
CA GLY A 25 -22.62 -45.73 8.63
C GLY A 25 -21.60 -46.88 8.60
N ALA A 26 -21.33 -47.41 9.80
CA ALA A 26 -20.91 -48.79 10.13
C ALA A 26 -19.82 -49.49 9.29
N SER A 27 -18.65 -49.75 9.91
CA SER A 27 -18.19 -51.13 10.13
C SER A 27 -17.17 -51.24 11.29
N GLU A 28 -17.08 -52.47 11.81
CA GLU A 28 -16.12 -53.05 12.76
C GLU A 28 -14.66 -53.03 12.24
N SER A 29 -13.58 -53.28 13.01
CA SER A 29 -13.33 -53.39 14.47
C SER A 29 -11.79 -53.40 14.71
N GLY A 30 -11.32 -53.30 15.98
CA GLY A 30 -9.92 -53.56 16.32
C GLY A 30 -9.45 -52.94 17.64
N MET A 31 -9.32 -53.75 18.70
CA MET A 31 -8.74 -53.33 20.00
C MET A 31 -7.28 -53.75 20.13
N ALA A 32 -6.45 -52.90 20.77
CA ALA A 32 -5.47 -53.31 21.79
C ALA A 32 -4.90 -52.07 22.52
N SER A 33 -4.51 -52.23 23.79
CA SER A 33 -3.99 -51.17 24.66
C SER A 33 -2.73 -51.65 25.42
N SER A 34 -1.87 -50.74 25.90
CA SER A 34 -1.37 -50.70 27.31
C SER A 34 -0.04 -49.93 27.51
N SER A 35 -0.12 -48.83 28.27
CA SER A 35 0.65 -48.49 29.48
C SER A 35 2.13 -48.89 29.70
N TYR A 36 2.97 -47.87 29.93
CA TYR A 36 3.92 -47.66 31.06
C TYR A 36 4.74 -48.82 31.68
N LEU A 37 6.07 -48.61 31.81
CA LEU A 37 6.80 -48.41 33.11
C LEU A 37 8.31 -48.08 32.91
N GLU A 38 8.97 -47.54 33.96
CA GLU A 38 10.44 -47.28 34.01
C GLU A 38 11.27 -48.56 34.34
N PRO A 39 12.62 -48.50 34.34
CA PRO A 39 13.30 -48.35 35.66
C PRO A 39 14.63 -47.56 35.69
N ASN A 40 15.19 -47.45 36.90
CA ASN A 40 16.40 -46.72 37.35
C ASN A 40 17.35 -47.69 38.13
N LEU A 41 18.62 -47.44 38.51
CA LEU A 41 19.52 -46.25 38.60
C LEU A 41 21.02 -46.70 38.74
N ASN A 42 22.00 -45.81 38.44
CA ASN A 42 23.42 -45.75 38.90
C ASN A 42 24.43 -46.93 38.83
N HIS A 43 25.66 -46.64 38.38
CA HIS A 43 26.95 -47.06 39.00
C HIS A 43 28.16 -46.23 38.47
N SER A 44 29.39 -46.40 39.00
CA SER A 44 30.43 -45.35 39.03
C SER A 44 31.90 -45.75 38.78
N ALA A 45 32.61 -44.86 38.04
CA ALA A 45 34.06 -44.52 38.07
C ALA A 45 35.18 -45.56 37.71
N VAL A 46 36.19 -45.11 36.94
CA VAL A 46 37.66 -45.05 37.26
C VAL A 46 38.54 -44.81 36.01
N GLY A 47 39.42 -43.77 36.04
CA GLY A 47 40.71 -43.60 35.32
C GLY A 47 40.79 -43.60 33.77
N GLY A 48 41.66 -42.84 33.08
CA GLY A 48 42.52 -41.73 33.52
C GLY A 48 43.66 -41.36 32.51
N CYS A 49 43.98 -40.06 32.38
CA CYS A 49 45.15 -39.45 31.69
C CYS A 49 45.21 -39.52 30.12
N GLY A 50 45.58 -38.46 29.37
CA GLY A 50 45.77 -37.04 29.75
C GLY A 50 46.38 -36.11 28.66
N VAL A 51 46.37 -34.79 28.97
CA VAL A 51 47.25 -33.70 28.45
C VAL A 51 47.03 -33.09 27.03
N LYS A 52 46.14 -32.08 26.99
CA LYS A 52 46.31 -30.69 26.46
C LYS A 52 47.00 -30.40 25.09
N SER A 53 46.28 -29.65 24.23
CA SER A 53 46.74 -28.32 23.78
C SER A 53 45.59 -27.36 23.43
N ARG A 54 45.89 -26.06 23.49
CA ARG A 54 45.08 -24.82 23.35
C ARG A 54 44.20 -24.68 22.08
N SER A 55 43.30 -23.70 21.94
CA SER A 55 42.36 -22.97 22.83
C SER A 55 41.77 -21.76 22.09
N GLY A 56 40.45 -21.58 22.07
CA GLY A 56 39.81 -20.36 21.54
C GLY A 56 38.33 -20.31 21.95
N MET A 57 38.03 -19.56 23.01
CA MET A 57 36.68 -19.48 23.59
C MET A 57 35.95 -18.20 23.14
N PRO A 58 34.70 -18.29 22.67
CA PRO A 58 33.71 -17.24 22.84
C PRO A 58 33.36 -17.12 24.34
N SER A 59 33.02 -15.92 24.83
CA SER A 59 32.62 -15.76 26.23
C SER A 59 31.24 -16.39 26.49
N GLU A 60 31.14 -17.20 27.54
CA GLU A 60 29.84 -17.55 28.12
C GLU A 60 29.14 -16.30 28.68
N ARG A 61 27.81 -16.28 28.67
CA ARG A 61 26.99 -15.22 29.27
C ARG A 61 26.72 -15.54 30.75
N PRO A 62 26.70 -14.55 31.66
CA PRO A 62 26.34 -14.78 33.05
C PRO A 62 24.86 -15.18 33.19
N PRO A 63 24.51 -16.15 34.05
CA PRO A 63 23.13 -16.50 34.33
C PRO A 63 22.46 -15.44 35.20
N GLY A 64 21.42 -14.77 34.70
CA GLY A 64 20.62 -13.83 35.50
C GLY A 64 20.04 -12.62 34.77
N SER A 65 20.44 -12.34 33.52
CA SER A 65 19.79 -11.28 32.74
C SER A 65 18.34 -11.67 32.40
N MET A 66 17.36 -10.94 32.94
CA MET A 66 16.00 -10.92 32.40
C MET A 66 16.05 -10.65 30.90
N ASP A 67 15.21 -11.31 30.11
CA ASP A 67 15.14 -11.02 28.68
C ASP A 67 14.66 -9.57 28.50
N ARG A 68 15.48 -8.72 27.88
CA ARG A 68 15.31 -7.25 27.85
C ARG A 68 14.28 -6.79 26.83
N VAL A 69 13.27 -7.63 26.56
CA VAL A 69 12.25 -7.41 25.55
C VAL A 69 10.88 -7.31 26.22
N LEU A 70 10.17 -6.23 25.92
CA LEU A 70 8.85 -5.91 26.45
C LEU A 70 7.81 -5.94 25.34
N LYS A 71 6.84 -6.86 25.40
CA LYS A 71 5.75 -6.97 24.42
C LYS A 71 4.61 -6.02 24.77
N ILE A 72 4.38 -5.02 23.92
CA ILE A 72 3.41 -3.94 24.15
C ILE A 72 2.33 -3.99 23.08
N PHE A 73 1.10 -4.30 23.48
CA PHE A 73 -0.07 -4.27 22.61
C PHE A 73 -0.48 -2.84 22.27
N HIS A 74 -0.99 -2.61 21.06
CA HIS A 74 -1.32 -1.27 20.56
C HIS A 74 -2.38 -1.31 19.45
N TYR A 75 -2.94 -0.14 19.12
CA TYR A 75 -4.07 0.00 18.19
C TYR A 75 -3.72 0.53 16.78
N PHE A 76 -2.45 0.43 16.37
CA PHE A 76 -2.03 0.69 14.98
C PHE A 76 -2.50 -0.44 14.04
N GLU A 77 -3.24 -0.09 12.97
CA GLU A 77 -3.83 -1.06 12.03
C GLU A 77 -2.77 -1.77 11.17
N THR A 78 -2.50 -3.04 11.46
CA THR A 78 -1.65 -3.93 10.65
C THR A 78 -2.51 -4.89 9.80
N ASN A 79 -1.85 -5.81 9.07
CA ASN A 79 -2.53 -6.89 8.33
C ASN A 79 -2.91 -8.10 9.20
N SER A 80 -2.37 -8.25 10.42
CA SER A 80 -2.66 -9.38 11.31
C SER A 80 -3.98 -9.18 12.08
N GLU A 81 -4.37 -10.18 12.87
CA GLU A 81 -5.60 -10.10 13.68
C GLU A 81 -5.50 -9.01 14.75
N PRO A 82 -6.56 -8.20 15.02
CA PRO A 82 -6.48 -7.08 15.97
C PRO A 82 -6.08 -7.45 17.42
N CYS A 83 -6.27 -8.70 17.83
CA CYS A 83 -5.80 -9.20 19.13
C CYS A 83 -4.27 -9.36 19.22
N THR A 84 -3.58 -9.46 18.07
CA THR A 84 -2.13 -9.67 17.93
C THR A 84 -1.33 -8.39 17.71
N TRP A 85 -1.98 -7.23 17.56
CA TRP A 85 -1.30 -5.97 17.29
C TRP A 85 -0.45 -5.54 18.49
N ALA A 86 0.86 -5.73 18.37
CA ALA A 86 1.86 -5.43 19.38
C ALA A 86 3.21 -5.11 18.74
N SER A 87 4.07 -4.43 19.51
CA SER A 87 5.48 -4.22 19.22
C SER A 87 6.32 -4.80 20.35
N ASN A 88 7.47 -5.39 20.04
CA ASN A 88 8.38 -5.97 21.03
C ASN A 88 9.56 -5.03 21.21
N ILE A 89 9.68 -4.40 22.37
CA ILE A 89 10.64 -3.32 22.64
C ILE A 89 11.83 -3.89 23.40
N ARG A 90 13.00 -3.94 22.75
CA ARG A 90 14.28 -4.10 23.45
C ARG A 90 14.55 -2.81 24.23
N HIS A 91 14.91 -2.90 25.51
CA HIS A 91 15.19 -1.74 26.37
C HIS A 91 16.52 -1.86 27.14
N GLY A 92 17.12 -0.72 27.48
CA GLY A 92 18.25 -0.59 28.39
C GLY A 92 17.83 -0.69 29.86
N ASP A 93 18.77 -0.53 30.79
CA ASP A 93 18.44 -0.59 32.22
C ASP A 93 17.81 0.73 32.72
N ALA A 94 18.18 1.86 32.10
CA ALA A 94 17.70 3.20 32.46
C ALA A 94 16.45 3.66 31.68
N THR A 95 16.09 3.01 30.57
CA THR A 95 14.93 3.35 29.73
C THR A 95 13.63 3.49 30.54
N ASP A 96 12.90 4.60 30.36
CA ASP A 96 11.62 4.87 31.00
C ASP A 96 10.40 4.59 30.10
N VAL A 97 9.21 4.61 30.71
CA VAL A 97 7.93 4.42 30.00
C VAL A 97 7.72 5.50 28.93
N ARG A 98 8.21 6.73 29.15
CA ARG A 98 8.19 7.82 28.18
C ARG A 98 8.96 7.49 26.91
N GLY A 99 10.21 7.02 27.01
CA GLY A 99 11.05 6.61 25.88
C GLY A 99 10.43 5.46 25.09
N VAL A 100 9.81 4.50 25.78
CA VAL A 100 9.03 3.40 25.16
C VAL A 100 7.84 3.92 24.36
N ILE A 101 7.02 4.83 24.93
CA ILE A 101 5.88 5.45 24.24
C ILE A 101 6.35 6.23 23.01
N GLN A 102 7.38 7.05 23.18
CA GLN A 102 7.98 7.88 22.13
C GLN A 102 8.45 7.01 20.94
N LYS A 103 9.18 5.93 21.21
CA LYS A 103 9.73 5.05 20.15
C LYS A 103 8.64 4.41 19.29
N ILE A 104 7.54 3.96 19.91
CA ILE A 104 6.40 3.37 19.18
C ILE A 104 5.66 4.44 18.37
N ALA A 105 5.52 5.66 18.90
CA ALA A 105 4.83 6.76 18.22
C ALA A 105 5.61 7.28 17.00
N GLU A 106 6.94 7.40 17.09
CA GLU A 106 7.84 7.83 16.01
C GLU A 106 7.72 6.95 14.76
N ILE A 107 7.78 5.63 14.93
CA ILE A 107 7.72 4.64 13.84
C ILE A 107 6.38 4.74 13.09
N HIS A 108 5.29 4.96 13.82
CA HIS A 108 3.95 5.15 13.25
C HIS A 108 3.65 6.60 12.83
N LYS A 109 4.60 7.52 13.03
CA LYS A 109 4.53 8.96 12.68
C LYS A 109 3.34 9.68 13.31
N LEU A 110 2.97 9.25 14.52
CA LEU A 110 1.87 9.82 15.30
C LEU A 110 2.30 11.17 15.90
N ARG A 111 1.49 12.22 15.71
CA ARG A 111 1.81 13.59 16.17
C ARG A 111 1.35 13.84 17.60
N CYS A 112 0.18 13.32 17.99
CA CYS A 112 -0.41 13.54 19.30
C CYS A 112 0.19 12.62 20.41
N VAL A 113 1.52 12.56 20.50
CA VAL A 113 2.23 11.65 21.43
C VAL A 113 1.85 11.92 22.89
N SER A 114 1.61 13.19 23.23
CA SER A 114 1.13 13.63 24.55
C SER A 114 -0.26 13.12 24.95
N SER A 115 -1.01 12.50 24.03
CA SER A 115 -2.28 11.81 24.33
C SER A 115 -2.11 10.35 24.76
N LEU A 116 -0.92 9.77 24.61
CA LEU A 116 -0.64 8.37 24.90
C LEU A 116 -0.22 8.14 26.36
N GLY A 117 -0.69 7.03 26.94
CA GLY A 117 -0.23 6.46 28.21
C GLY A 117 -0.08 4.95 28.08
N LEU A 118 0.70 4.33 28.97
CA LEU A 118 0.92 2.88 28.98
C LEU A 118 0.11 2.24 30.11
N ARG A 119 -0.75 1.28 29.78
CA ARG A 119 -1.55 0.50 30.73
C ARG A 119 -0.89 -0.86 30.99
N LEU A 120 -0.93 -1.30 32.24
CA LEU A 120 -0.57 -2.65 32.68
C LEU A 120 -1.80 -3.31 33.30
N THR A 121 -2.26 -4.40 32.70
CA THR A 121 -3.44 -5.15 33.13
C THR A 121 -3.05 -6.58 33.47
N HIS A 122 -3.53 -7.11 34.59
CA HIS A 122 -3.39 -8.53 34.92
C HIS A 122 -4.46 -9.35 34.18
N LEU A 123 -4.09 -10.48 33.57
CA LEU A 123 -5.02 -11.29 32.77
C LEU A 123 -6.00 -12.10 33.63
N HIS A 124 -5.67 -12.37 34.90
CA HIS A 124 -6.45 -13.25 35.77
C HIS A 124 -7.18 -12.52 36.93
N SER A 125 -7.17 -11.19 36.97
CA SER A 125 -7.93 -10.39 37.96
C SER A 125 -8.18 -8.96 37.48
N ASP A 126 -9.06 -8.23 38.17
CA ASP A 126 -9.37 -6.82 37.87
C ASP A 126 -8.24 -5.82 38.22
N ALA A 127 -6.99 -6.29 38.33
CA ALA A 127 -5.83 -5.47 38.67
C ALA A 127 -5.33 -4.70 37.43
N LEU A 128 -5.43 -3.37 37.50
CA LEU A 128 -5.10 -2.44 36.41
C LEU A 128 -4.29 -1.27 36.98
N HIS A 129 -3.11 -1.05 36.41
CA HIS A 129 -2.22 0.06 36.72
C HIS A 129 -1.94 0.88 35.45
N TRP A 130 -2.08 2.20 35.53
CA TRP A 130 -1.50 3.09 34.53
C TRP A 130 -0.06 3.40 34.93
N LEU A 131 0.85 3.20 33.98
CA LEU A 131 2.28 3.37 34.17
C LEU A 131 2.64 4.81 33.81
N HIS A 132 2.93 5.58 34.85
CA HIS A 132 3.36 6.98 34.73
C HIS A 132 4.62 7.08 33.84
N PRO A 133 4.74 8.09 32.95
CA PRO A 133 5.85 8.17 32.01
C PRO A 133 7.25 8.17 32.65
N ASP A 134 7.38 8.77 33.84
CA ASP A 134 8.66 8.94 34.55
C ASP A 134 8.96 7.75 35.49
N LEU A 135 8.71 6.53 34.99
CA LEU A 135 9.03 5.25 35.62
C LEU A 135 9.98 4.46 34.72
N GLY A 136 11.14 4.06 35.27
CA GLY A 136 12.06 3.15 34.60
C GLY A 136 11.41 1.79 34.34
N VAL A 137 11.51 1.28 33.11
CA VAL A 137 10.87 0.03 32.66
C VAL A 137 11.32 -1.15 33.52
N SER A 138 12.63 -1.26 33.77
CA SER A 138 13.20 -2.30 34.63
C SER A 138 12.61 -2.28 36.05
N HIS A 139 12.33 -1.10 36.61
CA HIS A 139 11.67 -0.98 37.91
C HIS A 139 10.19 -1.39 37.87
N VAL A 140 9.45 -1.07 36.79
CA VAL A 140 8.08 -1.56 36.59
C VAL A 140 8.06 -3.09 36.55
N ARG A 141 8.93 -3.69 35.75
CA ARG A 141 9.07 -5.15 35.67
C ARG A 141 9.41 -5.75 37.02
N GLU A 142 10.39 -5.20 37.74
CA GLU A 142 10.72 -5.62 39.10
C GLU A 142 9.58 -5.45 40.12
N LYS A 143 8.67 -4.47 39.95
CA LYS A 143 7.54 -4.24 40.86
C LYS A 143 6.41 -5.26 40.65
N TYR A 144 6.14 -5.67 39.42
CA TYR A 144 4.97 -6.49 39.06
C TYR A 144 5.31 -7.93 38.65
N GLU A 145 6.42 -8.17 37.93
CA GLU A 145 6.84 -9.51 37.47
C GLU A 145 7.46 -10.36 38.61
N LYS A 146 7.74 -9.75 39.78
CA LYS A 146 8.07 -10.46 41.03
C LYS A 146 6.83 -10.98 41.77
N LEU A 147 5.62 -10.53 41.42
CA LEU A 147 4.37 -10.96 42.05
C LEU A 147 3.66 -12.03 41.23
N HIS A 148 3.68 -11.91 39.91
CA HIS A 148 3.07 -12.81 38.93
C HIS A 148 3.97 -12.93 37.69
N PRO A 149 4.02 -14.09 37.00
CA PRO A 149 4.80 -14.25 35.77
C PRO A 149 4.48 -13.21 34.70
N GLN A 150 5.46 -12.86 33.85
CA GLN A 150 5.29 -11.89 32.77
C GLN A 150 4.13 -12.26 31.82
N GLU A 151 3.86 -13.54 31.61
CA GLU A 151 2.74 -14.04 30.78
C GLU A 151 1.35 -13.72 31.37
N GLU A 152 1.24 -13.49 32.68
CA GLU A 152 -0.02 -13.07 33.32
C GLU A 152 -0.25 -11.56 33.23
N TRP A 153 0.71 -10.80 32.70
CA TRP A 153 0.69 -9.34 32.58
C TRP A 153 0.57 -8.88 31.12
N ARG A 154 -0.32 -7.92 30.86
CA ARG A 154 -0.48 -7.28 29.55
C ARG A 154 -0.09 -5.80 29.61
N TYR A 155 1.02 -5.46 28.96
CA TYR A 155 1.41 -4.08 28.66
C TYR A 155 0.68 -3.60 27.40
N GLU A 156 0.06 -2.43 27.44
CA GLU A 156 -0.88 -1.97 26.42
C GLU A 156 -0.82 -0.45 26.26
N LEU A 157 -0.34 0.02 25.11
CA LEU A 157 -0.28 1.43 24.75
C LEU A 157 -1.70 1.94 24.41
N ARG A 158 -2.12 3.05 25.02
CA ARG A 158 -3.49 3.56 24.84
C ARG A 158 -3.52 5.09 24.79
N MET A 159 -4.46 5.64 24.04
CA MET A 159 -4.84 7.04 24.19
C MET A 159 -5.66 7.22 25.47
N ARG A 160 -5.23 8.16 26.32
CA ARG A 160 -5.85 8.48 27.62
C ARG A 160 -6.16 9.97 27.79
N TYR A 161 -5.24 10.84 27.38
CA TYR A 161 -5.34 12.28 27.57
C TYR A 161 -5.81 12.94 26.26
N LEU A 162 -7.10 13.19 26.13
CA LEU A 162 -7.68 13.75 24.91
C LEU A 162 -7.59 15.28 24.93
N PRO A 163 -7.17 15.96 23.85
CA PRO A 163 -7.29 17.43 23.79
C PRO A 163 -8.76 17.86 23.70
N LYS A 164 -9.07 19.11 24.09
CA LYS A 164 -10.42 19.68 23.93
C LYS A 164 -10.79 19.71 22.45
N GLY A 165 -11.94 19.18 22.07
CA GLY A 165 -12.26 18.95 20.66
C GLY A 165 -11.31 17.96 19.95
N TYR A 166 -10.90 16.87 20.61
CA TYR A 166 -9.95 15.88 20.08
C TYR A 166 -10.25 15.37 18.65
N LEU A 167 -11.51 15.31 18.24
CA LEU A 167 -11.90 14.85 16.90
C LEU A 167 -11.37 15.73 15.77
N SER A 168 -11.26 17.05 15.94
CA SER A 168 -10.66 17.92 14.91
C SER A 168 -9.14 17.74 14.86
N HIS A 169 -8.49 17.78 16.02
CA HIS A 169 -7.05 17.57 16.19
C HIS A 169 -6.59 16.23 15.60
N PHE A 170 -7.35 15.15 15.81
CA PHE A 170 -7.01 13.83 15.28
C PHE A 170 -7.37 13.67 13.80
N SER A 171 -8.34 14.41 13.25
CA SER A 171 -8.57 14.46 11.79
C SER A 171 -7.35 15.01 11.03
N GLU A 172 -6.60 15.94 11.63
CA GLU A 172 -5.32 16.45 11.10
C GLU A 172 -4.14 15.46 11.27
N ASP A 173 -4.27 14.47 12.16
CA ASP A 173 -3.29 13.41 12.41
C ASP A 173 -3.91 12.01 12.22
N LYS A 174 -4.06 11.60 10.96
CA LYS A 174 -4.76 10.34 10.60
C LYS A 174 -4.29 9.06 11.34
N PRO A 175 -3.01 8.89 11.70
CA PRO A 175 -2.58 7.85 12.64
C PRO A 175 -3.34 7.89 13.98
N SER A 176 -3.41 9.05 14.64
CA SER A 176 -4.15 9.27 15.89
C SER A 176 -5.64 8.96 15.76
N LEU A 177 -6.31 9.41 14.70
CA LEU A 177 -7.74 9.14 14.51
C LEU A 177 -8.03 7.64 14.33
N ASN A 178 -7.19 6.92 13.56
CA ASN A 178 -7.32 5.47 13.41
C ASN A 178 -6.99 4.75 14.73
N TYR A 179 -5.98 5.20 15.48
CA TYR A 179 -5.62 4.62 16.77
C TYR A 179 -6.78 4.71 17.77
N LEU A 180 -7.36 5.89 17.96
CA LEU A 180 -8.51 6.09 18.83
C LEU A 180 -9.71 5.24 18.37
N TYR A 181 -9.96 5.20 17.06
CA TYR A 181 -11.05 4.37 16.50
C TYR A 181 -10.87 2.89 16.85
N HIS A 182 -9.68 2.33 16.62
CA HIS A 182 -9.41 0.92 16.90
C HIS A 182 -9.47 0.58 18.40
N GLN A 183 -8.97 1.48 19.25
CA GLN A 183 -9.09 1.38 20.71
C GLN A 183 -10.56 1.36 21.14
N VAL A 184 -11.32 2.40 20.81
CA VAL A 184 -12.73 2.55 21.24
C VAL A 184 -13.61 1.46 20.65
N LYS A 185 -13.36 1.00 19.41
CA LYS A 185 -14.04 -0.16 18.82
C LYS A 185 -13.74 -1.44 19.58
N SER A 186 -12.49 -1.63 20.04
CA SER A 186 -12.10 -2.78 20.87
C SER A 186 -12.85 -2.76 22.20
N ASP A 187 -12.85 -1.64 22.91
CA ASP A 187 -13.52 -1.49 24.21
C ASP A 187 -15.04 -1.69 24.07
N TYR A 188 -15.66 -1.15 23.02
CA TYR A 188 -17.06 -1.38 22.67
C TYR A 188 -17.35 -2.88 22.46
N MET A 189 -16.58 -3.57 21.62
CA MET A 189 -16.78 -4.99 21.33
C MET A 189 -16.58 -5.89 22.56
N GLN A 190 -15.70 -5.52 23.49
CA GLN A 190 -15.42 -6.29 24.71
C GLN A 190 -16.43 -6.05 25.84
N HIS A 191 -16.92 -4.82 26.01
CA HIS A 191 -17.65 -4.42 27.22
C HIS A 191 -19.09 -3.95 26.99
N LYS A 192 -19.50 -3.68 25.76
CA LYS A 192 -20.82 -3.06 25.46
C LYS A 192 -21.61 -3.75 24.37
N ALA A 193 -20.97 -4.25 23.31
CA ALA A 193 -21.64 -4.63 22.07
C ALA A 193 -22.74 -5.70 22.22
N ASP A 194 -22.58 -6.68 23.11
CA ASP A 194 -23.62 -7.68 23.36
C ASP A 194 -24.88 -7.12 24.08
N HIS A 195 -24.78 -5.93 24.68
CA HIS A 195 -25.81 -5.29 25.51
C HIS A 195 -26.47 -4.04 24.88
N VAL A 196 -26.05 -3.60 23.69
CA VAL A 196 -26.68 -2.45 23.00
C VAL A 196 -27.84 -2.89 22.11
N ASP A 197 -28.70 -1.95 21.74
CA ASP A 197 -29.81 -2.19 20.83
C ASP A 197 -29.34 -2.76 19.48
N GLN A 198 -30.13 -3.69 18.91
CA GLN A 198 -29.77 -4.38 17.68
C GLN A 198 -29.54 -3.43 16.49
N ASP A 199 -30.30 -2.33 16.41
CA ASP A 199 -30.12 -1.29 15.38
C ASP A 199 -28.78 -0.53 15.54
N VAL A 200 -28.36 -0.25 16.78
CA VAL A 200 -27.03 0.35 17.07
C VAL A 200 -25.92 -0.62 16.67
N ALA A 201 -26.01 -1.88 17.08
CA ALA A 201 -25.04 -2.91 16.72
C ALA A 201 -24.96 -3.12 15.19
N LEU A 202 -26.10 -3.12 14.49
CA LEU A 202 -26.16 -3.18 13.03
C LEU A 202 -25.48 -1.96 12.38
N LYS A 203 -25.72 -0.74 12.87
CA LYS A 203 -25.14 0.50 12.33
C LYS A 203 -23.63 0.55 12.53
N LEU A 204 -23.15 0.32 13.76
CA LEU A 204 -21.73 0.33 14.09
C LEU A 204 -20.95 -0.75 13.31
N GLY A 205 -21.50 -1.95 13.17
CA GLY A 205 -20.90 -3.01 12.36
C GLY A 205 -20.90 -2.71 10.86
N CYS A 206 -21.96 -2.09 10.31
CA CYS A 206 -21.99 -1.65 8.91
C CYS A 206 -20.98 -0.52 8.62
N LEU A 207 -20.71 0.36 9.59
CA LEU A 207 -19.67 1.38 9.49
C LEU A 207 -18.26 0.76 9.47
N GLU A 208 -17.95 -0.23 10.32
CA GLU A 208 -16.68 -0.97 10.22
C GLU A 208 -16.59 -1.76 8.91
N ILE A 209 -17.68 -2.30 8.34
CA ILE A 209 -17.64 -2.93 7.00
C ILE A 209 -17.27 -1.89 5.93
N ARG A 210 -17.84 -0.68 5.96
CA ARG A 210 -17.53 0.43 5.02
C ARG A 210 -16.08 0.89 5.16
N ARG A 211 -15.56 0.97 6.38
CA ARG A 211 -14.18 1.37 6.69
C ARG A 211 -13.16 0.27 6.34
N PHE A 212 -13.41 -0.98 6.75
CA PHE A 212 -12.50 -2.12 6.51
C PHE A 212 -12.36 -2.45 5.02
N PHE A 213 -13.45 -2.36 4.24
CA PHE A 213 -13.44 -2.54 2.79
C PHE A 213 -13.43 -1.20 2.04
N ARG A 214 -12.37 -0.41 2.29
CA ARG A 214 -12.13 0.96 1.78
C ARG A 214 -12.48 1.15 0.29
N GLU A 215 -12.14 0.18 -0.56
CA GLU A 215 -12.29 0.25 -2.02
C GLU A 215 -13.62 -0.36 -2.55
N MET A 216 -14.44 -0.97 -1.70
CA MET A 216 -15.64 -1.71 -2.11
C MET A 216 -16.77 -0.77 -2.61
N PRO A 217 -17.43 -1.07 -3.74
CA PRO A 217 -18.61 -0.34 -4.22
C PRO A 217 -19.79 -0.36 -3.24
N GLY A 218 -20.56 0.73 -3.18
CA GLY A 218 -21.67 0.91 -2.23
C GLY A 218 -22.82 -0.10 -2.37
N ASN A 219 -22.96 -0.75 -3.52
CA ASN A 219 -23.94 -1.80 -3.82
C ASN A 219 -23.36 -3.22 -3.75
N ALA A 220 -22.06 -3.38 -3.46
CA ALA A 220 -21.38 -4.67 -3.59
C ALA A 220 -22.00 -5.79 -2.72
N LEU A 221 -22.55 -5.45 -1.55
CA LEU A 221 -23.21 -6.43 -0.66
C LEU A 221 -24.58 -6.90 -1.15
N ASP A 222 -25.19 -6.29 -2.18
CA ASP A 222 -26.41 -6.83 -2.79
C ASP A 222 -26.14 -8.19 -3.47
N LYS A 223 -24.94 -8.34 -4.06
CA LYS A 223 -24.51 -9.56 -4.74
C LYS A 223 -24.37 -10.71 -3.75
N LYS A 224 -25.03 -11.84 -4.05
CA LYS A 224 -25.06 -13.02 -3.15
C LYS A 224 -23.67 -13.56 -2.81
N SER A 225 -22.79 -13.72 -3.79
CA SER A 225 -21.43 -14.22 -3.57
C SER A 225 -20.59 -13.29 -2.68
N ASN A 226 -20.71 -11.97 -2.88
CA ASN A 226 -20.01 -10.96 -2.07
C ASN A 226 -20.44 -11.01 -0.59
N TYR A 227 -21.74 -11.15 -0.31
CA TYR A 227 -22.23 -11.33 1.06
C TYR A 227 -21.83 -12.70 1.64
N GLU A 228 -21.91 -13.78 0.86
CA GLU A 228 -21.52 -15.12 1.35
C GLU A 228 -20.01 -15.21 1.67
N LEU A 229 -19.16 -14.43 0.99
CA LEU A 229 -17.75 -14.25 1.36
C LEU A 229 -17.60 -13.56 2.72
N LEU A 230 -18.33 -12.45 2.94
CA LEU A 230 -18.33 -11.73 4.22
C LEU A 230 -18.82 -12.65 5.37
N GLU A 231 -19.84 -13.47 5.10
CA GLU A 231 -20.45 -14.37 6.07
C GLU A 231 -19.57 -15.57 6.44
N LYS A 232 -18.99 -16.25 5.44
CA LYS A 232 -18.32 -17.56 5.62
C LYS A 232 -16.80 -17.47 5.69
N ASP A 233 -16.17 -16.55 4.97
CA ASP A 233 -14.71 -16.44 4.89
C ASP A 233 -14.16 -15.35 5.81
N VAL A 234 -14.79 -14.17 5.84
CA VAL A 234 -14.34 -13.07 6.71
C VAL A 234 -14.83 -13.27 8.14
N GLY A 235 -16.07 -13.75 8.30
CA GLY A 235 -16.74 -14.01 9.57
C GLY A 235 -17.40 -12.75 10.14
N LEU A 236 -18.74 -12.77 10.24
CA LEU A 236 -19.54 -11.65 10.75
C LEU A 236 -19.17 -11.20 12.18
N ARG A 237 -18.57 -12.12 12.96
CA ARG A 237 -18.04 -11.91 14.32
C ARG A 237 -17.00 -10.78 14.42
N ARG A 238 -16.32 -10.41 13.33
CA ARG A 238 -15.38 -9.27 13.28
C ARG A 238 -16.07 -7.90 13.30
N PHE A 239 -17.37 -7.86 13.00
CA PHE A 239 -18.16 -6.65 12.80
C PHE A 239 -19.35 -6.54 13.76
N PHE A 240 -19.88 -7.68 14.24
CA PHE A 240 -21.14 -7.75 14.98
C PHE A 240 -21.01 -8.60 16.27
N PRO A 241 -21.72 -8.22 17.36
CA PRO A 241 -21.71 -8.94 18.63
C PRO A 241 -22.38 -10.32 18.58
N LYS A 242 -22.15 -11.14 19.62
CA LYS A 242 -22.72 -12.49 19.73
C LYS A 242 -24.25 -12.45 19.78
N SER A 243 -24.82 -11.59 20.61
CA SER A 243 -26.26 -11.48 20.83
C SER A 243 -27.04 -11.14 19.56
N LEU A 244 -26.50 -10.25 18.71
CA LEU A 244 -27.11 -9.90 17.42
C LEU A 244 -27.08 -11.08 16.43
N LEU A 245 -25.94 -11.76 16.31
CA LEU A 245 -25.77 -12.85 15.34
C LEU A 245 -26.61 -14.09 15.71
N ASP A 246 -26.67 -14.42 17.00
CA ASP A 246 -27.36 -15.63 17.46
C ASP A 246 -28.89 -15.44 17.58
N SER A 247 -29.38 -14.18 17.64
CA SER A 247 -30.82 -13.88 17.71
C SER A 247 -31.53 -13.79 16.35
N LEU A 248 -30.80 -13.69 15.24
CA LEU A 248 -31.36 -13.43 13.90
C LEU A 248 -31.05 -14.56 12.91
N LYS A 249 -32.09 -15.13 12.30
CA LYS A 249 -31.95 -16.10 11.19
C LYS A 249 -31.16 -15.45 10.04
N ALA A 250 -30.15 -16.14 9.51
CA ALA A 250 -29.20 -15.61 8.52
C ALA A 250 -29.84 -14.86 7.33
N LYS A 251 -30.96 -15.37 6.77
CA LYS A 251 -31.71 -14.71 5.68
C LYS A 251 -32.31 -13.34 6.06
N THR A 252 -32.65 -13.14 7.34
CA THR A 252 -33.14 -11.88 7.90
C THR A 252 -31.97 -10.96 8.24
N LEU A 253 -30.96 -11.48 8.94
CA LEU A 253 -29.72 -10.77 9.28
C LEU A 253 -29.07 -10.16 8.02
N ARG A 254 -28.93 -10.97 6.96
CA ARG A 254 -28.44 -10.50 5.64
C ARG A 254 -29.21 -9.30 5.12
N LYS A 255 -30.56 -9.35 5.15
CA LYS A 255 -31.40 -8.25 4.65
C LYS A 255 -31.19 -6.97 5.46
N GLN A 256 -31.08 -7.10 6.79
CA GLN A 256 -30.82 -5.96 7.67
C GLN A 256 -29.43 -5.36 7.42
N ILE A 257 -28.38 -6.19 7.29
CA ILE A 257 -27.03 -5.72 6.93
C ILE A 257 -27.05 -5.01 5.56
N GLN A 258 -27.68 -5.60 4.53
CA GLN A 258 -27.80 -5.00 3.20
C GLN A 258 -28.57 -3.66 3.22
N GLN A 259 -29.62 -3.55 4.03
CA GLN A 259 -30.43 -2.33 4.16
C GLN A 259 -29.72 -1.23 4.97
N THR A 260 -29.01 -1.60 6.04
CA THR A 260 -28.28 -0.65 6.90
C THR A 260 -27.00 -0.17 6.22
N PHE A 261 -26.24 -1.05 5.56
CA PHE A 261 -25.03 -0.68 4.83
C PHE A 261 -25.28 0.40 3.77
N LYS A 262 -26.45 0.38 3.10
CA LYS A 262 -26.82 1.39 2.09
C LYS A 262 -26.91 2.82 2.63
N GLN A 263 -27.09 3.01 3.94
CA GLN A 263 -27.07 4.32 4.60
C GLN A 263 -25.65 4.89 4.70
N PHE A 264 -24.63 4.03 4.70
CA PHE A 264 -23.21 4.38 4.87
C PHE A 264 -22.36 4.09 3.63
N ALA A 265 -22.98 3.54 2.59
CA ALA A 265 -22.33 3.03 1.37
C ALA A 265 -21.38 4.02 0.68
N ASN A 266 -21.64 5.32 0.79
CA ASN A 266 -20.88 6.39 0.14
C ASN A 266 -19.88 7.11 1.08
N LEU A 267 -19.80 6.72 2.36
CA LEU A 267 -18.87 7.35 3.31
C LEU A 267 -17.42 6.90 3.05
N ASN A 268 -16.48 7.83 3.17
CA ASN A 268 -15.06 7.52 3.19
C ASN A 268 -14.61 6.99 4.58
N ASP A 269 -13.34 6.61 4.68
CA ASP A 269 -12.69 6.08 5.89
C ASP A 269 -12.90 6.98 7.13
N GLU A 270 -12.59 8.26 6.99
CA GLU A 270 -12.65 9.29 8.04
C GLU A 270 -14.11 9.61 8.43
N GLN A 271 -15.00 9.77 7.44
CA GLN A 271 -16.43 9.97 7.66
C GLN A 271 -17.08 8.78 8.37
N SER A 272 -16.62 7.55 8.09
CA SER A 272 -17.11 6.34 8.75
C SER A 272 -16.70 6.31 10.23
N ILE A 273 -15.48 6.78 10.55
CA ILE A 273 -14.98 6.92 11.93
C ILE A 273 -15.78 7.99 12.70
N HIS A 274 -15.96 9.18 12.13
CA HIS A 274 -16.77 10.25 12.76
C HIS A 274 -18.22 9.80 13.00
N LYS A 275 -18.85 9.13 12.03
CA LYS A 275 -20.21 8.58 12.19
C LYS A 275 -20.30 7.47 13.24
N PHE A 276 -19.24 6.68 13.41
CA PHE A 276 -19.15 5.66 14.45
C PHE A 276 -19.09 6.29 15.85
N PHE A 277 -18.26 7.32 16.04
CA PHE A 277 -18.18 8.05 17.30
C PHE A 277 -19.48 8.81 17.63
N GLU A 278 -20.15 9.41 16.64
CA GLU A 278 -21.46 10.06 16.81
C GLU A 278 -22.51 9.09 17.38
N ILE A 279 -22.58 7.87 16.84
CA ILE A 279 -23.55 6.85 17.27
C ILE A 279 -23.19 6.22 18.62
N LEU A 280 -21.89 6.04 18.90
CA LEU A 280 -21.42 5.34 20.11
C LEU A 280 -21.36 6.23 21.37
N SER A 281 -20.97 7.51 21.22
CA SER A 281 -20.70 8.40 22.38
C SER A 281 -21.84 8.54 23.40
N PRO A 282 -23.14 8.58 23.00
CA PRO A 282 -24.26 8.65 23.96
C PRO A 282 -24.45 7.38 24.80
N ILE A 283 -23.93 6.24 24.34
CA ILE A 283 -24.13 4.90 24.94
C ILE A 283 -22.88 4.46 25.70
N TYR A 284 -21.70 4.89 25.22
CA TYR A 284 -20.41 4.66 25.85
C TYR A 284 -19.58 5.95 25.76
N PRO A 285 -19.52 6.77 26.83
CA PRO A 285 -18.82 8.05 26.83
C PRO A 285 -17.30 7.85 27.01
N PHE A 286 -16.67 7.22 26.02
CA PHE A 286 -15.24 6.86 26.00
C PHE A 286 -14.27 8.04 26.11
N HIS A 287 -14.77 9.28 26.02
CA HIS A 287 -13.99 10.52 26.10
C HIS A 287 -13.64 10.94 27.53
N LYS A 288 -14.15 10.25 28.57
CA LYS A 288 -13.90 10.56 29.98
C LYS A 288 -13.84 9.30 30.85
N GLU A 289 -13.12 9.39 31.96
CA GLU A 289 -13.11 8.36 33.01
C GLU A 289 -14.02 8.80 34.17
N SER A 290 -14.92 7.91 34.59
CA SER A 290 -15.76 8.10 35.79
C SER A 290 -15.24 7.24 36.94
N VAL A 291 -14.97 7.85 38.10
CA VAL A 291 -14.40 7.18 39.28
C VAL A 291 -15.21 7.45 40.54
N LYS A 292 -15.67 6.37 41.18
CA LYS A 292 -16.39 6.41 42.47
C LYS A 292 -15.40 6.62 43.61
N CYS A 293 -15.61 7.69 44.36
CA CYS A 293 -14.69 8.20 45.37
C CYS A 293 -15.48 9.01 46.41
N ALA A 294 -14.79 9.71 47.30
CA ALA A 294 -15.41 10.71 48.17
C ALA A 294 -14.55 11.98 48.27
N LEU A 295 -15.19 13.14 48.33
CA LEU A 295 -14.54 14.45 48.40
C LEU A 295 -14.54 14.98 49.84
N GLY A 296 -13.47 15.70 50.20
CA GLY A 296 -13.35 16.43 51.46
C GLY A 296 -12.34 15.83 52.45
N SER A 297 -11.83 16.69 53.34
CA SER A 297 -10.81 16.39 54.35
C SER A 297 -11.40 16.08 55.72
N SER A 298 -12.41 16.84 56.17
CA SER A 298 -13.11 16.64 57.45
C SER A 298 -14.57 16.21 57.30
N TRP A 299 -15.24 16.63 56.23
CA TRP A 299 -16.59 16.19 55.86
C TRP A 299 -16.51 15.46 54.53
N VAL A 300 -16.69 14.14 54.57
CA VAL A 300 -16.42 13.25 53.44
C VAL A 300 -17.73 12.93 52.70
N ILE A 301 -17.85 13.38 51.45
CA ILE A 301 -19.05 13.24 50.60
C ILE A 301 -18.76 12.26 49.47
N SER A 302 -19.42 11.10 49.47
CA SER A 302 -19.32 10.11 48.39
C SER A 302 -19.91 10.63 47.08
N VAL A 303 -19.14 10.57 45.99
CA VAL A 303 -19.51 11.05 44.64
C VAL A 303 -19.00 10.11 43.54
N GLU A 304 -19.43 10.36 42.32
CA GLU A 304 -18.77 9.86 41.12
C GLU A 304 -18.09 11.06 40.41
N LEU A 305 -16.76 11.12 40.46
CA LEU A 305 -15.99 12.12 39.70
C LEU A 305 -16.00 11.72 38.22
N ALA A 306 -16.17 12.69 37.34
CA ALA A 306 -15.99 12.57 35.90
C ALA A 306 -14.82 13.46 35.47
N ILE A 307 -13.83 12.86 34.82
CA ILE A 307 -12.59 13.54 34.41
C ILE A 307 -12.43 13.38 32.89
N GLY A 308 -12.43 14.50 32.16
CA GLY A 308 -12.45 14.52 30.70
C GLY A 308 -12.17 15.90 30.09
N PRO A 309 -12.00 15.98 28.76
CA PRO A 309 -11.54 17.19 28.06
C PRO A 309 -12.58 18.32 28.02
N GLU A 310 -13.87 17.99 28.13
CA GLU A 310 -14.96 18.96 28.08
C GLU A 310 -15.46 19.34 29.48
N GLU A 311 -15.45 18.41 30.44
CA GLU A 311 -15.86 18.61 31.83
C GLU A 311 -14.76 19.13 32.76
N GLY A 312 -13.48 18.99 32.39
CA GLY A 312 -12.35 19.20 33.29
C GLY A 312 -12.36 18.16 34.42
N ILE A 313 -12.28 18.62 35.67
CA ILE A 313 -12.56 17.84 36.87
C ILE A 313 -13.96 18.24 37.37
N SER A 314 -14.92 17.32 37.29
CA SER A 314 -16.31 17.53 37.70
C SER A 314 -16.85 16.34 38.52
N TYR A 315 -17.97 16.51 39.25
CA TYR A 315 -18.65 15.41 39.95
C TYR A 315 -20.14 15.31 39.61
N LEU A 316 -20.68 14.10 39.73
CA LEU A 316 -22.10 13.79 39.56
C LEU A 316 -22.76 13.63 40.94
N THR A 317 -23.93 14.26 41.12
CA THR A 317 -24.67 14.25 42.39
C THR A 317 -25.69 13.12 42.52
N ASP A 318 -26.06 12.45 41.43
CA ASP A 318 -27.14 11.46 41.43
C ASP A 318 -26.94 10.34 40.40
N LYS A 319 -27.62 9.20 40.57
CA LYS A 319 -27.43 7.97 39.76
C LYS A 319 -28.04 8.03 38.36
N GLY A 320 -28.22 9.22 37.78
CA GLY A 320 -28.79 9.45 36.46
C GLY A 320 -27.77 10.03 35.49
N SER A 321 -27.52 9.32 34.38
CA SER A 321 -26.61 9.71 33.28
C SER A 321 -26.99 11.01 32.54
N THR A 322 -28.06 11.67 32.97
CA THR A 322 -28.63 12.91 32.44
C THR A 322 -28.45 14.12 33.35
N SER A 323 -27.84 13.94 34.54
CA SER A 323 -27.47 15.06 35.41
C SER A 323 -26.26 15.81 34.84
N THR A 324 -26.33 17.14 34.80
CA THR A 324 -25.19 17.98 34.39
C THR A 324 -24.08 17.90 35.45
N PRO A 325 -22.84 17.52 35.09
CA PRO A 325 -21.74 17.46 36.05
C PRO A 325 -21.49 18.82 36.72
N THR A 326 -21.31 18.81 38.05
CA THR A 326 -20.91 20.00 38.80
C THR A 326 -19.40 20.16 38.71
N HIS A 327 -18.94 21.23 38.08
CA HIS A 327 -17.53 21.49 37.84
C HIS A 327 -16.79 21.90 39.12
N LEU A 328 -15.55 21.40 39.29
CA LEU A 328 -14.68 21.68 40.42
C LEU A 328 -13.44 22.48 40.01
N ALA A 329 -12.74 22.05 38.96
CA ALA A 329 -11.51 22.70 38.48
C ALA A 329 -11.19 22.35 37.02
N ASN A 330 -10.48 23.24 36.35
CA ASN A 330 -9.84 22.99 35.06
C ASN A 330 -8.39 22.53 35.27
N PHE A 331 -7.85 21.74 34.33
CA PHE A 331 -6.49 21.19 34.44
C PHE A 331 -5.40 22.27 34.50
N ASN A 332 -5.59 23.41 33.82
CA ASN A 332 -4.68 24.56 33.89
C ASN A 332 -4.73 25.33 35.23
N GLN A 333 -5.64 24.97 36.15
CA GLN A 333 -5.68 25.50 37.52
C GLN A 333 -4.97 24.59 38.52
N VAL A 334 -4.59 23.35 38.15
CA VAL A 334 -3.90 22.43 39.05
C VAL A 334 -2.41 22.82 39.16
N GLN A 335 -1.95 23.11 40.36
CA GLN A 335 -0.58 23.55 40.64
C GLN A 335 0.33 22.40 41.06
N SER A 336 -0.19 21.42 41.80
CA SER A 336 0.54 20.22 42.20
C SER A 336 -0.41 19.10 42.61
N ILE A 337 0.00 17.87 42.37
CA ILE A 337 -0.72 16.63 42.67
C ILE A 337 0.08 15.85 43.72
N GLN A 338 -0.59 15.33 44.74
CA GLN A 338 0.01 14.43 45.73
C GLN A 338 -0.92 13.25 45.97
N TYR A 339 -0.38 12.05 46.17
CA TYR A 339 -1.16 10.88 46.56
C TYR A 339 -0.46 10.07 47.65
N SER A 340 -1.24 9.36 48.45
CA SER A 340 -0.75 8.55 49.57
C SER A 340 -1.72 7.41 49.92
N ALA A 341 -1.23 6.42 50.66
CA ALA A 341 -2.10 5.48 51.35
C ALA A 341 -2.63 6.16 52.63
N LEU A 342 -3.93 5.99 52.92
CA LEU A 342 -4.47 6.28 54.24
C LEU A 342 -3.84 5.32 55.26
N GLU A 343 -3.44 5.83 56.42
CA GLU A 343 -2.69 5.07 57.44
C GLU A 343 -3.57 4.04 58.22
N ASP A 344 -4.87 3.97 57.90
CA ASP A 344 -5.85 3.02 58.44
C ASP A 344 -5.81 1.63 57.78
N LYS A 345 -6.43 0.65 58.46
CA LYS A 345 -6.52 -0.77 58.03
C LYS A 345 -7.18 -1.01 56.65
N ASP A 346 -7.91 -0.04 56.13
CA ASP A 346 -8.76 -0.18 54.94
C ASP A 346 -8.01 -0.12 53.59
N ARG A 347 -6.71 0.20 53.57
CA ARG A 347 -5.88 0.34 52.35
C ARG A 347 -6.40 1.35 51.30
N LYS A 348 -7.24 2.29 51.72
CA LYS A 348 -7.78 3.39 50.88
C LYS A 348 -6.66 4.30 50.38
N GLY A 349 -6.87 4.90 49.21
CA GLY A 349 -6.00 5.93 48.67
C GLY A 349 -6.51 7.33 49.03
N ILE A 350 -5.59 8.28 49.17
CA ILE A 350 -5.87 9.71 49.19
C ILE A 350 -5.14 10.35 48.02
N LEU A 351 -5.82 11.28 47.34
CA LEU A 351 -5.31 12.15 46.30
C LEU A 351 -5.61 13.60 46.73
N GLN A 352 -4.62 14.49 46.65
CA GLN A 352 -4.74 15.90 46.99
C GLN A 352 -4.27 16.75 45.81
N LEU A 353 -5.10 17.72 45.43
CA LEU A 353 -4.87 18.61 44.31
C LEU A 353 -4.80 20.05 44.82
N MET A 354 -3.65 20.70 44.68
CA MET A 354 -3.55 22.16 44.89
C MET A 354 -4.13 22.86 43.67
N VAL A 355 -5.17 23.68 43.87
CA VAL A 355 -5.88 24.38 42.79
C VAL A 355 -5.71 25.89 42.96
N ALA A 356 -5.29 26.56 41.89
CA ALA A 356 -5.05 28.00 41.86
C ALA A 356 -6.32 28.78 42.24
N GLY A 357 -6.24 29.53 43.34
CA GLY A 357 -7.37 30.30 43.90
C GLY A 357 -8.17 29.57 44.99
N ALA A 358 -7.92 28.28 45.23
CA ALA A 358 -8.49 27.57 46.37
C ALA A 358 -7.59 27.72 47.63
N PRO A 359 -8.15 28.00 48.82
CA PRO A 359 -7.36 28.11 50.05
C PRO A 359 -6.97 26.75 50.67
N GLU A 360 -7.67 25.67 50.29
CA GLU A 360 -7.42 24.30 50.75
C GLU A 360 -7.28 23.35 49.54
N PRO A 361 -6.48 22.28 49.64
CA PRO A 361 -6.36 21.27 48.58
C PRO A 361 -7.67 20.50 48.40
N LEU A 362 -8.09 20.32 47.14
CA LEU A 362 -9.17 19.42 46.79
C LEU A 362 -8.73 17.99 47.11
N THR A 363 -9.25 17.47 48.22
CA THR A 363 -8.91 16.15 48.77
C THR A 363 -9.94 15.12 48.31
N VAL A 364 -9.46 14.04 47.72
CA VAL A 364 -10.26 12.92 47.18
C VAL A 364 -9.81 11.62 47.84
N THR A 365 -10.72 10.92 48.49
CA THR A 365 -10.49 9.57 49.03
C THR A 365 -11.00 8.52 48.03
N THR A 366 -10.16 7.55 47.69
CA THR A 366 -10.45 6.50 46.71
C THR A 366 -10.50 5.12 47.38
N ALA A 367 -11.09 4.13 46.69
CA ALA A 367 -11.26 2.78 47.23
C ALA A 367 -9.94 2.01 47.48
N SER A 368 -8.83 2.43 46.86
CA SER A 368 -7.51 1.81 47.01
C SER A 368 -6.39 2.78 46.62
N LEU A 369 -5.15 2.54 47.10
CA LEU A 369 -3.97 3.28 46.63
C LEU A 369 -3.85 3.25 45.10
N THR A 370 -4.05 2.09 44.46
CA THR A 370 -4.05 1.94 42.99
C THR A 370 -5.04 2.87 42.29
N ALA A 371 -6.23 3.09 42.88
CA ALA A 371 -7.19 4.03 42.32
C ALA A 371 -6.72 5.50 42.45
N ALA A 372 -5.99 5.85 43.51
CA ALA A 372 -5.36 7.17 43.63
C ALA A 372 -4.18 7.32 42.65
N GLU A 373 -3.33 6.30 42.47
CA GLU A 373 -2.25 6.26 41.46
C GLU A 373 -2.82 6.48 40.04
N ASN A 374 -3.83 5.69 39.66
CA ASN A 374 -4.46 5.76 38.34
C ASN A 374 -5.16 7.10 38.07
N MET A 375 -5.69 7.77 39.11
CA MET A 375 -6.27 9.12 39.00
C MET A 375 -5.22 10.23 38.97
N ALA A 376 -4.11 10.08 39.71
CA ALA A 376 -3.01 11.02 39.69
C ALA A 376 -2.40 11.11 38.28
N ASP A 377 -2.11 9.96 37.66
CA ASP A 377 -1.62 9.88 36.27
C ASP A 377 -2.60 10.50 35.25
N LEU A 378 -3.91 10.28 35.42
CA LEU A 378 -4.94 10.88 34.55
C LEU A 378 -4.89 12.40 34.58
N ILE A 379 -4.95 12.99 35.77
CA ILE A 379 -4.96 14.44 35.96
C ILE A 379 -3.61 15.04 35.55
N ASP A 380 -2.50 14.42 35.92
CA ASP A 380 -1.15 14.84 35.56
C ASP A 380 -0.94 14.86 34.04
N GLY A 381 -1.42 13.84 33.33
CA GLY A 381 -1.39 13.79 31.86
C GLY A 381 -2.23 14.90 31.21
N TYR A 382 -3.42 15.20 31.73
CA TYR A 382 -4.19 16.37 31.29
C TYR A 382 -3.50 17.70 31.63
N CYS A 383 -2.84 17.83 32.78
CA CYS A 383 -2.10 19.03 33.17
C CYS A 383 -0.90 19.27 32.25
N ARG A 384 -0.14 18.22 31.93
CA ARG A 384 0.92 18.22 30.91
C ARG A 384 0.37 18.64 29.54
N LEU A 385 -0.70 18.01 29.08
CA LEU A 385 -1.30 18.25 27.76
C LEU A 385 -1.78 19.69 27.59
N VAL A 386 -2.53 20.22 28.57
CA VAL A 386 -3.09 21.59 28.50
C VAL A 386 -2.00 22.66 28.70
N SER A 387 -0.97 22.38 29.50
CA SER A 387 0.13 23.32 29.75
C SER A 387 1.30 23.22 28.75
N SER A 388 1.24 22.27 27.80
CA SER A 388 2.39 21.87 26.97
C SER A 388 3.65 21.51 27.77
N ALA A 389 3.48 21.00 28.99
CA ALA A 389 4.57 20.72 29.92
C ALA A 389 5.09 19.28 29.78
N THR A 390 6.40 19.12 29.77
CA THR A 390 7.06 17.80 29.72
C THR A 390 7.15 17.13 31.09
N HIS A 391 7.35 17.90 32.16
CA HIS A 391 7.49 17.43 33.54
C HIS A 391 6.15 17.04 34.18
N SER A 392 6.21 16.20 35.22
CA SER A 392 5.05 15.84 36.03
C SER A 392 4.71 16.91 37.08
N PHE A 393 3.43 17.08 37.36
CA PHE A 393 2.88 17.87 38.46
C PHE A 393 2.79 17.06 39.78
N ILE A 394 3.18 15.78 39.78
CA ILE A 394 3.11 14.89 40.95
C ILE A 394 4.34 15.07 41.85
N VAL A 395 4.11 15.54 43.08
CA VAL A 395 5.16 15.79 44.08
C VAL A 395 5.45 14.52 44.90
N ARG A 396 6.60 13.89 44.67
CA ARG A 396 7.05 12.67 45.36
C ARG A 396 7.61 12.98 46.77
N VAL A 397 6.74 12.95 47.78
CA VAL A 397 7.11 13.25 49.19
C VAL A 397 7.87 12.09 49.87
N HIS A 398 9.15 12.28 50.12
CA HIS A 398 10.01 11.30 50.81
C HIS A 398 9.79 11.29 52.35
N LYS A 399 8.75 10.61 52.83
CA LYS A 399 8.65 10.22 54.26
C LYS A 399 9.80 9.24 54.58
N GLY A 400 10.71 9.63 55.47
CA GLY A 400 12.06 9.05 55.55
C GLY A 400 12.18 7.59 56.04
N ARG A 401 12.58 6.70 55.13
CA ARG A 401 13.45 5.53 55.40
C ARG A 401 14.42 5.35 54.23
N LYS A 402 15.65 4.92 54.50
CA LYS A 402 16.67 4.65 53.47
C LYS A 402 16.32 3.38 52.67
N LEU A 403 15.77 3.57 51.47
CA LEU A 403 16.12 2.74 50.31
C LEU A 403 17.05 3.56 49.42
N TYR A 404 17.84 2.93 48.56
CA TYR A 404 18.87 3.63 47.77
C TYR A 404 18.27 4.48 46.65
N ASP A 405 18.84 5.67 46.46
CA ASP A 405 18.49 6.62 45.41
C ASP A 405 18.79 6.11 44.00
N SER A 406 17.92 6.48 43.05
CA SER A 406 18.25 6.66 41.61
C SER A 406 17.22 7.61 40.98
N CYS A 407 17.03 8.80 41.56
CA CYS A 407 16.16 9.87 41.02
C CYS A 407 16.79 11.27 41.07
N HIS A 408 18.13 11.36 41.16
CA HIS A 408 18.89 12.59 40.88
C HIS A 408 20.36 12.28 40.55
N PHE A 409 20.72 12.36 39.26
CA PHE A 409 22.09 12.68 38.83
C PHE A 409 21.97 13.70 37.69
N ILE A 410 22.01 14.99 38.05
CA ILE A 410 21.94 16.08 37.06
C ILE A 410 23.34 16.36 36.51
N PHE A 411 23.38 16.60 35.20
CA PHE A 411 24.56 16.86 34.40
C PHE A 411 25.46 17.96 34.98
N PHE A 412 26.77 17.69 34.99
CA PHE A 412 27.80 18.70 34.74
C PHE A 412 28.72 18.17 33.64
N ILE A 413 28.58 18.69 32.43
CA ILE A 413 29.44 18.32 31.29
C ILE A 413 30.76 19.09 31.39
N HIS A 414 31.87 18.33 31.42
CA HIS A 414 33.13 18.79 30.85
C HIS A 414 33.14 18.41 29.36
N PRO A 415 33.38 19.35 28.43
CA PRO A 415 33.47 19.01 27.01
C PRO A 415 34.77 18.27 26.67
N ASN A 416 34.69 17.42 25.64
CA ASN A 416 35.77 16.59 25.06
C ASN A 416 36.16 15.32 25.85
N LEU A 417 35.46 14.20 25.60
CA LEU A 417 36.08 13.07 24.89
C LEU A 417 35.03 12.09 24.30
N ASN A 418 35.49 11.25 23.39
CA ASN A 418 34.77 10.35 22.48
C ASN A 418 33.57 9.56 23.06
N THR A 419 32.62 9.31 22.16
CA THR A 419 31.52 8.32 22.21
C THR A 419 31.67 7.17 23.22
N LEU A 420 30.73 7.11 24.17
CA LEU A 420 30.43 5.96 25.01
C LEU A 420 28.94 5.63 24.85
N GLU A 421 28.58 4.34 24.90
CA GLU A 421 27.20 3.88 24.71
C GLU A 421 26.29 4.32 25.87
N THR A 422 25.09 4.83 25.56
CA THR A 422 24.13 5.36 26.54
C THR A 422 23.03 4.35 26.88
N ASP A 423 22.85 4.05 28.17
CA ASP A 423 22.00 2.99 28.72
C ASP A 423 20.47 3.23 28.66
N ASP A 424 20.04 4.33 28.03
CA ASP A 424 18.62 4.65 27.83
C ASP A 424 18.00 3.95 26.60
N TYR A 425 18.79 3.20 25.84
CA TYR A 425 18.47 2.67 24.51
C TYR A 425 17.16 1.87 24.40
N ALA A 426 16.34 2.21 23.40
CA ALA A 426 15.11 1.49 23.06
C ALA A 426 15.00 1.20 21.54
N GLU A 427 14.70 -0.05 21.20
CA GLU A 427 14.63 -0.59 19.83
C GLU A 427 13.39 -1.48 19.66
N ILE A 428 12.74 -1.45 18.49
CA ILE A 428 11.63 -2.37 18.19
C ILE A 428 12.15 -3.56 17.39
N ILE A 429 11.84 -4.77 17.88
CA ILE A 429 12.02 -6.01 17.16
C ILE A 429 10.74 -6.26 16.33
N ASP A 430 10.85 -6.10 15.00
CA ASP A 430 9.81 -6.52 14.06
C ASP A 430 9.53 -8.03 14.25
N GLU A 431 8.26 -8.42 14.34
CA GLU A 431 7.85 -9.81 14.64
C GLU A 431 7.12 -10.50 13.46
N GLU A 432 7.17 -9.89 12.26
CA GLU A 432 6.45 -10.35 11.06
C GLU A 432 6.98 -11.69 10.52
N ASP A 433 8.12 -12.18 11.04
CA ASP A 433 8.83 -13.39 10.59
C ASP A 433 8.23 -14.71 11.14
N THR A 434 7.05 -14.66 11.74
CA THR A 434 6.45 -15.78 12.50
C THR A 434 5.40 -16.56 11.70
N TYR A 435 5.17 -16.25 10.42
CA TYR A 435 4.14 -16.91 9.60
C TYR A 435 4.56 -17.24 8.14
N THR A 436 5.73 -17.86 7.95
CA THR A 436 6.05 -18.63 6.73
C THR A 436 6.98 -19.80 7.06
N MET A 437 6.41 -21.01 7.15
CA MET A 437 7.07 -22.29 7.44
C MET A 437 7.75 -22.41 8.83
N PRO A 438 7.84 -23.62 9.41
CA PRO A 438 8.51 -23.83 10.68
C PRO A 438 10.05 -23.84 10.50
N SER A 439 10.71 -22.71 10.77
CA SER A 439 11.73 -22.64 11.84
C SER A 439 12.60 -21.36 11.80
N LYS A 440 12.59 -20.62 12.92
CA LYS A 440 13.33 -19.35 13.13
C LYS A 440 14.86 -19.51 13.29
N TYR A 441 15.43 -20.63 12.86
CA TYR A 441 16.86 -20.97 13.05
C TYR A 441 17.51 -21.74 11.89
N TYR A 442 16.75 -22.33 10.96
CA TYR A 442 17.34 -23.14 9.88
C TYR A 442 17.46 -22.40 8.53
N GLY A 443 16.93 -21.18 8.37
CA GLY A 443 16.96 -20.46 7.09
C GLY A 443 18.37 -20.26 6.52
N LEU A 444 19.35 -19.96 7.38
CA LEU A 444 20.77 -19.81 7.01
C LEU A 444 21.48 -21.17 6.88
N ASP A 445 21.15 -22.16 7.72
CA ASP A 445 21.79 -23.49 7.66
C ASP A 445 21.28 -24.38 6.53
N GLN A 446 20.03 -24.20 6.08
CA GLN A 446 19.48 -24.88 4.90
C GLN A 446 19.94 -24.23 3.59
N ALA A 447 20.44 -22.99 3.59
CA ALA A 447 20.97 -22.37 2.38
C ALA A 447 22.19 -23.13 1.82
N ARG A 448 22.96 -23.81 2.69
CA ARG A 448 24.22 -24.52 2.38
C ARG A 448 24.18 -25.44 1.15
N ASP A 449 23.04 -26.09 0.85
CA ASP A 449 22.91 -26.97 -0.34
C ASP A 449 22.81 -26.20 -1.67
N TYR A 450 22.49 -24.91 -1.61
CA TYR A 450 22.26 -24.00 -2.75
C TYR A 450 23.15 -22.76 -2.70
N GLU A 451 24.07 -22.67 -1.73
CA GLU A 451 24.98 -21.53 -1.57
C GLU A 451 26.05 -21.56 -2.66
N ILE A 452 26.11 -20.50 -3.46
CA ILE A 452 27.11 -20.30 -4.51
C ILE A 452 28.17 -19.34 -3.95
N GLN A 453 29.44 -19.64 -4.17
CA GLN A 453 30.52 -18.70 -3.86
C GLN A 453 30.50 -17.55 -4.88
N ARG A 454 30.57 -16.30 -4.42
CA ARG A 454 30.39 -15.11 -5.28
C ARG A 454 31.43 -15.00 -6.41
N ASP A 455 32.64 -15.47 -6.18
CA ASP A 455 33.73 -15.56 -7.17
C ASP A 455 33.41 -16.46 -8.37
N ARG A 456 32.43 -17.35 -8.25
CA ARG A 456 31.92 -18.20 -9.34
C ARG A 456 30.88 -17.53 -10.24
N ILE A 457 30.48 -16.28 -9.96
CA ILE A 457 29.48 -15.54 -10.74
C ILE A 457 30.12 -14.32 -11.39
N GLU A 458 30.33 -14.38 -12.71
CA GLU A 458 30.62 -13.18 -13.51
C GLU A 458 29.33 -12.39 -13.71
N LEU A 459 29.23 -11.22 -13.06
CA LEU A 459 28.08 -10.33 -13.20
C LEU A 459 28.22 -9.49 -14.50
N GLY A 460 27.28 -9.68 -15.43
CA GLY A 460 27.19 -8.92 -16.68
C GLY A 460 26.23 -7.73 -16.57
N ARG A 461 25.70 -7.30 -17.72
CA ARG A 461 24.76 -6.16 -17.83
C ARG A 461 23.44 -6.40 -17.08
N CYS A 462 22.81 -5.31 -16.62
CA CYS A 462 21.41 -5.31 -16.24
C CYS A 462 20.52 -5.73 -17.44
N ILE A 463 19.47 -6.51 -17.17
CA ILE A 463 18.46 -6.99 -18.13
C ILE A 463 17.02 -6.72 -17.67
N GLY A 464 16.81 -6.19 -16.47
CA GLY A 464 15.50 -5.73 -15.99
C GLY A 464 15.56 -5.16 -14.57
N GLU A 465 14.80 -4.08 -14.33
CA GLU A 465 14.75 -3.40 -13.04
C GLU A 465 13.56 -3.84 -12.20
N GLY A 466 13.79 -4.25 -10.95
CA GLY A 466 12.76 -4.74 -10.03
C GLY A 466 12.60 -3.89 -8.77
N GLN A 467 11.44 -3.99 -8.11
CA GLN A 467 11.14 -3.20 -6.90
C GLN A 467 12.13 -3.45 -5.75
N PHE A 468 12.68 -4.67 -5.64
CA PHE A 468 13.64 -5.05 -4.59
C PHE A 468 15.10 -4.98 -5.05
N GLY A 469 15.34 -4.73 -6.34
CA GLY A 469 16.64 -4.66 -6.98
C GLY A 469 16.64 -5.24 -8.39
N ASP A 470 17.82 -5.27 -9.03
CA ASP A 470 17.93 -5.44 -10.48
C ASP A 470 18.31 -6.86 -10.89
N VAL A 471 17.73 -7.31 -11.99
CA VAL A 471 18.07 -8.57 -12.65
C VAL A 471 19.16 -8.31 -13.68
N HIS A 472 20.29 -8.98 -13.52
CA HIS A 472 21.43 -8.94 -14.42
C HIS A 472 21.55 -10.25 -15.20
N GLN A 473 22.13 -10.20 -16.39
CA GLN A 473 22.70 -11.38 -17.05
C GLN A 473 24.03 -11.71 -16.36
N GLY A 474 24.37 -12.99 -16.19
CA GLY A 474 25.67 -13.40 -15.67
C GLY A 474 26.11 -14.77 -16.19
N VAL A 475 27.30 -15.19 -15.78
CA VAL A 475 27.87 -16.52 -16.08
C VAL A 475 28.26 -17.21 -14.78
N TYR A 476 27.75 -18.42 -14.56
CA TYR A 476 28.13 -19.29 -13.46
C TYR A 476 29.25 -20.24 -13.89
N ILE A 477 30.38 -20.17 -13.18
CA ILE A 477 31.59 -20.97 -13.42
C ILE A 477 31.62 -22.11 -12.41
N SER A 478 31.43 -23.34 -12.89
CA SER A 478 31.61 -24.56 -12.10
C SER A 478 32.98 -25.17 -12.40
N PRO A 479 33.73 -25.68 -11.40
CA PRO A 479 34.94 -26.48 -11.65
C PRO A 479 34.67 -27.80 -12.39
N GLU A 480 33.42 -28.28 -12.37
CA GLU A 480 33.01 -29.61 -12.81
C GLU A 480 32.15 -29.60 -14.10
N ASN A 481 31.63 -28.42 -14.47
CA ASN A 481 30.68 -28.26 -15.58
C ASN A 481 31.05 -27.03 -16.42
N PRO A 482 30.73 -27.01 -17.73
CA PRO A 482 30.96 -25.84 -18.59
C PRO A 482 30.22 -24.60 -18.07
N ALA A 483 30.81 -23.43 -18.32
CA ALA A 483 30.28 -22.14 -17.86
C ALA A 483 28.83 -21.91 -18.36
N LEU A 484 27.92 -21.60 -17.43
CA LEU A 484 26.48 -21.59 -17.65
C LEU A 484 25.93 -20.16 -17.59
N SER A 485 25.15 -19.76 -18.61
CA SER A 485 24.47 -18.45 -18.59
C SER A 485 23.31 -18.44 -17.58
N VAL A 486 23.32 -17.47 -16.67
CA VAL A 486 22.38 -17.32 -15.56
C VAL A 486 21.77 -15.92 -15.51
N ALA A 487 20.63 -15.80 -14.83
CA ALA A 487 20.06 -14.52 -14.41
C ALA A 487 20.35 -14.30 -12.92
N VAL A 488 20.81 -13.09 -12.56
CA VAL A 488 21.26 -12.73 -11.21
C VAL A 488 20.38 -11.59 -10.70
N LYS A 489 19.43 -11.89 -9.80
CA LYS A 489 18.61 -10.87 -9.13
C LYS A 489 19.38 -10.35 -7.94
N THR A 490 19.73 -9.07 -7.92
CA THR A 490 20.47 -8.41 -6.85
C THR A 490 19.52 -7.64 -5.91
N CYS A 491 19.89 -7.48 -4.64
CA CYS A 491 19.16 -6.60 -3.72
C CYS A 491 19.77 -5.19 -3.69
N LYS A 492 18.97 -4.15 -3.93
CA LYS A 492 19.44 -2.75 -3.95
C LYS A 492 19.77 -2.19 -2.57
N ASN A 493 18.92 -2.48 -1.57
CA ASN A 493 19.00 -1.88 -0.23
C ASN A 493 19.10 -2.96 0.85
N SER A 494 20.27 -3.62 0.97
CA SER A 494 20.52 -4.64 2.00
C SER A 494 20.85 -4.06 3.38
N THR A 495 20.23 -2.93 3.75
CA THR A 495 20.52 -2.15 4.98
C THR A 495 19.64 -2.51 6.17
N SER A 496 18.60 -3.34 5.99
CA SER A 496 17.86 -3.96 7.09
C SER A 496 17.68 -5.45 6.85
N ASP A 497 17.77 -6.24 7.94
CA ASP A 497 17.63 -7.70 7.87
C ASP A 497 16.26 -8.11 7.32
N SER A 498 15.20 -7.37 7.67
CA SER A 498 13.84 -7.61 7.19
C SER A 498 13.64 -7.45 5.68
N VAL A 499 14.46 -6.62 5.00
CA VAL A 499 14.47 -6.56 3.52
C VAL A 499 15.26 -7.73 2.94
N ARG A 500 16.39 -8.11 3.56
CA ARG A 500 17.18 -9.28 3.16
C ARG A 500 16.38 -10.58 3.25
N GLU A 501 15.64 -10.77 4.33
CA GLU A 501 14.81 -11.97 4.55
C GLU A 501 13.63 -12.02 3.58
N LYS A 502 12.92 -10.91 3.36
CA LYS A 502 11.83 -10.83 2.36
C LYS A 502 12.31 -11.05 0.92
N PHE A 503 13.59 -10.77 0.64
CA PHE A 503 14.24 -11.11 -0.63
C PHE A 503 14.59 -12.60 -0.72
N LEU A 504 15.28 -13.16 0.30
CA LEU A 504 15.63 -14.59 0.36
C LEU A 504 14.40 -15.52 0.37
N GLN A 505 13.27 -15.07 0.91
CA GLN A 505 12.01 -15.81 0.91
C GLN A 505 11.50 -16.13 -0.51
N GLU A 506 11.86 -15.34 -1.53
CA GLU A 506 11.57 -15.68 -2.93
C GLU A 506 12.34 -16.94 -3.37
N ALA A 507 13.64 -17.01 -3.07
CA ALA A 507 14.46 -18.19 -3.35
C ALA A 507 14.01 -19.43 -2.55
N LEU A 508 13.70 -19.27 -1.26
CA LEU A 508 13.15 -20.36 -0.43
C LEU A 508 11.79 -20.87 -0.94
N THR A 509 11.02 -20.03 -1.63
CA THR A 509 9.79 -20.42 -2.33
C THR A 509 10.12 -21.17 -3.62
N MET A 510 11.00 -20.62 -4.46
CA MET A 510 11.41 -21.23 -5.73
C MET A 510 12.10 -22.59 -5.57
N ARG A 511 12.87 -22.81 -4.49
CA ARG A 511 13.51 -24.11 -4.15
C ARG A 511 12.53 -25.29 -4.13
N GLN A 512 11.24 -25.05 -3.88
CA GLN A 512 10.22 -26.09 -3.75
C GLN A 512 9.61 -26.53 -5.09
N PHE A 513 10.00 -25.87 -6.19
CA PHE A 513 9.45 -26.09 -7.53
C PHE A 513 10.50 -26.66 -8.49
N ASP A 514 10.15 -27.78 -9.10
CA ASP A 514 10.86 -28.37 -10.24
C ASP A 514 9.81 -28.74 -11.29
N HIS A 515 9.76 -27.97 -12.38
CA HIS A 515 8.75 -28.08 -13.43
C HIS A 515 9.26 -27.40 -14.73
N PRO A 516 9.11 -27.99 -15.93
CA PRO A 516 9.72 -27.46 -17.16
C PRO A 516 9.35 -26.02 -17.53
N HIS A 517 8.16 -25.57 -17.13
CA HIS A 517 7.63 -24.23 -17.42
C HIS A 517 7.59 -23.29 -16.19
N ILE A 518 8.44 -23.54 -15.19
CA ILE A 518 8.74 -22.61 -14.09
C ILE A 518 10.23 -22.25 -14.16
N VAL A 519 10.58 -20.99 -13.91
CA VAL A 519 11.98 -20.53 -13.86
C VAL A 519 12.71 -21.22 -12.69
N LYS A 520 13.74 -22.00 -13.01
CA LYS A 520 14.51 -22.77 -12.03
C LYS A 520 15.48 -21.90 -11.23
N LEU A 521 15.46 -22.07 -9.92
CA LEU A 521 16.51 -21.60 -9.01
C LEU A 521 17.79 -22.42 -9.24
N MET A 522 18.92 -21.74 -9.42
CA MET A 522 20.25 -22.35 -9.53
C MET A 522 20.99 -22.31 -8.19
N GLY A 523 20.81 -21.23 -7.41
CA GLY A 523 21.41 -21.06 -6.09
C GLY A 523 21.23 -19.64 -5.53
N VAL A 524 21.87 -19.37 -4.41
CA VAL A 524 21.86 -18.07 -3.71
C VAL A 524 23.26 -17.66 -3.27
N ILE A 525 23.47 -16.36 -3.11
CA ILE A 525 24.63 -15.79 -2.39
C ILE A 525 24.06 -14.98 -1.23
N THR A 526 24.23 -15.48 0.00
CA THR A 526 23.70 -14.87 1.23
C THR A 526 24.59 -13.76 1.79
N GLU A 527 25.84 -13.64 1.30
CA GLU A 527 26.69 -12.49 1.54
C GLU A 527 26.05 -11.19 1.01
N ASN A 528 26.07 -10.10 1.78
CA ASN A 528 25.62 -8.80 1.27
C ASN A 528 26.52 -8.31 0.10
N PRO A 529 25.96 -7.63 -0.93
CA PRO A 529 24.53 -7.53 -1.23
C PRO A 529 23.99 -8.86 -1.78
N VAL A 530 22.92 -9.39 -1.18
CA VAL A 530 22.39 -10.73 -1.49
C VAL A 530 21.98 -10.86 -2.95
N TRP A 531 22.37 -11.98 -3.59
CA TRP A 531 21.99 -12.33 -4.97
C TRP A 531 21.21 -13.65 -5.01
N ILE A 532 20.23 -13.74 -5.92
CA ILE A 532 19.50 -14.97 -6.25
C ILE A 532 19.86 -15.35 -7.69
N ILE A 533 20.35 -16.58 -7.89
CA ILE A 533 20.83 -17.08 -9.18
C ILE A 533 19.76 -18.00 -9.79
N MET A 534 19.33 -17.70 -11.00
CA MET A 534 18.25 -18.36 -11.73
C MET A 534 18.71 -18.74 -13.14
N GLU A 535 17.99 -19.64 -13.82
CA GLU A 535 18.25 -19.92 -15.23
C GLU A 535 17.97 -18.69 -16.12
N LEU A 536 18.77 -18.48 -17.18
CA LEU A 536 18.58 -17.36 -18.10
C LEU A 536 17.61 -17.71 -19.24
N CYS A 537 16.39 -17.17 -19.17
CA CYS A 537 15.46 -17.20 -20.30
C CYS A 537 15.89 -16.22 -21.40
N THR A 538 16.63 -16.73 -22.39
CA THR A 538 17.42 -15.95 -23.36
C THR A 538 16.65 -14.96 -24.24
N LEU A 539 15.33 -15.12 -24.39
CA LEU A 539 14.48 -14.29 -25.24
C LEU A 539 13.64 -13.26 -24.44
N GLY A 540 13.83 -13.17 -23.12
CA GLY A 540 13.33 -12.09 -22.27
C GLY A 540 11.84 -12.15 -21.89
N GLU A 541 11.25 -11.00 -21.56
CA GLU A 541 9.83 -10.83 -21.20
C GLU A 541 8.90 -11.22 -22.37
N LEU A 542 7.97 -12.14 -22.13
CA LEU A 542 7.01 -12.61 -23.14
C LEU A 542 6.20 -11.46 -23.74
N ARG A 543 5.78 -10.49 -22.93
CA ARG A 543 5.00 -9.34 -23.40
C ARG A 543 5.77 -8.46 -24.40
N SER A 544 7.06 -8.21 -24.19
CA SER A 544 7.91 -7.49 -25.17
C SER A 544 8.22 -8.35 -26.40
N PHE A 545 8.52 -9.65 -26.20
CA PHE A 545 8.73 -10.60 -27.30
C PHE A 545 7.53 -10.68 -28.25
N LEU A 546 6.30 -10.77 -27.72
CA LEU A 546 5.04 -10.80 -28.48
C LEU A 546 4.85 -9.56 -29.35
N GLN A 547 5.16 -8.37 -28.83
CA GLN A 547 5.02 -7.10 -29.56
C GLN A 547 6.00 -7.02 -30.73
N VAL A 548 7.27 -7.38 -30.50
CA VAL A 548 8.32 -7.39 -31.54
C VAL A 548 8.06 -8.45 -32.60
N ARG A 549 7.58 -9.64 -32.21
CA ARG A 549 7.40 -10.80 -33.11
C ARG A 549 6.00 -10.97 -33.67
N LYS A 550 5.10 -10.00 -33.50
CA LYS A 550 3.67 -10.05 -33.88
C LYS A 550 3.37 -10.64 -35.27
N TYR A 551 4.18 -10.33 -36.28
CA TYR A 551 3.98 -10.80 -37.67
C TYR A 551 4.69 -12.13 -38.00
N SER A 552 5.36 -12.75 -37.02
CA SER A 552 6.17 -13.97 -37.16
C SER A 552 5.74 -15.11 -36.23
N LEU A 553 4.70 -14.90 -35.43
CA LEU A 553 4.12 -15.90 -34.53
C LEU A 553 2.78 -16.38 -35.11
N ASP A 554 2.57 -17.70 -35.11
CA ASP A 554 1.30 -18.28 -35.50
C ASP A 554 0.38 -18.54 -34.29
N LEU A 555 -0.90 -18.76 -34.57
CA LEU A 555 -1.90 -19.02 -33.53
C LEU A 555 -1.57 -20.27 -32.71
N ALA A 556 -1.00 -21.32 -33.34
CA ALA A 556 -0.59 -22.54 -32.64
C ALA A 556 0.49 -22.27 -31.58
N THR A 557 1.44 -21.37 -31.85
CA THR A 557 2.48 -20.94 -30.91
C THR A 557 1.90 -20.15 -29.73
N LEU A 558 0.93 -19.26 -29.98
CA LEU A 558 0.25 -18.51 -28.91
C LEU A 558 -0.59 -19.42 -27.99
N ILE A 559 -1.21 -20.46 -28.55
CA ILE A 559 -1.93 -21.49 -27.79
C ILE A 559 -0.95 -22.39 -27.05
N LEU A 560 0.21 -22.72 -27.64
CA LEU A 560 1.28 -23.47 -26.97
C LEU A 560 1.78 -22.74 -25.71
N TYR A 561 2.03 -21.43 -25.77
CA TYR A 561 2.41 -20.66 -24.58
C TYR A 561 1.34 -20.70 -23.49
N SER A 562 0.06 -20.56 -23.88
CA SER A 562 -1.08 -20.65 -22.96
C SER A 562 -1.18 -22.04 -22.31
N TYR A 563 -0.97 -23.11 -23.09
CA TYR A 563 -0.90 -24.48 -22.59
C TYR A 563 0.26 -24.67 -21.61
N GLN A 564 1.48 -24.26 -21.97
CA GLN A 564 2.67 -24.38 -21.12
C GLN A 564 2.47 -23.71 -19.75
N LEU A 565 1.94 -22.48 -19.74
CA LEU A 565 1.58 -21.79 -18.50
C LEU A 565 0.51 -22.53 -17.70
N SER A 566 -0.52 -23.09 -18.34
CA SER A 566 -1.52 -23.91 -17.64
C SER A 566 -0.92 -25.16 -16.97
N THR A 567 0.17 -25.73 -17.52
CA THR A 567 0.88 -26.86 -16.88
C THR A 567 1.62 -26.42 -15.61
N ALA A 568 2.30 -25.26 -15.65
CA ALA A 568 2.96 -24.68 -14.48
C ALA A 568 1.97 -24.28 -13.38
N LEU A 569 0.82 -23.71 -13.77
CA LEU A 569 -0.21 -23.30 -12.82
C LEU A 569 -0.96 -24.49 -12.22
N ALA A 570 -1.16 -25.59 -12.96
CA ALA A 570 -1.64 -26.86 -12.41
C ALA A 570 -0.63 -27.50 -11.44
N TYR A 571 0.67 -27.31 -11.67
CA TYR A 571 1.72 -27.72 -10.73
C TYR A 571 1.64 -26.90 -9.43
N LEU A 572 1.54 -25.57 -9.50
CA LEU A 572 1.37 -24.70 -8.32
C LEU A 572 0.05 -24.99 -7.56
N GLU A 573 -1.04 -25.26 -8.28
CA GLU A 573 -2.31 -25.75 -7.70
C GLU A 573 -2.10 -27.03 -6.88
N SER A 574 -1.35 -28.01 -7.39
CA SER A 574 -1.06 -29.25 -6.65
C SER A 574 -0.11 -29.06 -5.45
N LYS A 575 0.73 -28.01 -5.49
CA LYS A 575 1.62 -27.60 -4.39
C LYS A 575 0.96 -26.64 -3.38
N ARG A 576 -0.31 -26.26 -3.57
CA ARG A 576 -1.07 -25.27 -2.75
C ARG A 576 -0.44 -23.87 -2.72
N PHE A 577 0.27 -23.48 -3.77
CA PHE A 577 0.79 -22.12 -3.93
C PHE A 577 -0.13 -21.26 -4.79
N VAL A 578 -0.27 -19.99 -4.41
CA VAL A 578 -0.96 -18.95 -5.18
C VAL A 578 0.08 -17.90 -5.58
N HIS A 579 0.15 -17.62 -6.88
CA HIS A 579 1.15 -16.76 -7.51
C HIS A 579 0.79 -15.27 -7.41
N ARG A 580 -0.51 -14.95 -7.36
CA ARG A 580 -1.05 -13.62 -7.07
C ARG A 580 -0.79 -12.50 -8.09
N ASP A 581 0.06 -12.71 -9.09
CA ASP A 581 0.33 -11.78 -10.18
C ASP A 581 0.69 -12.49 -11.49
N ILE A 582 -0.29 -13.19 -12.09
CA ILE A 582 -0.11 -13.90 -13.36
C ILE A 582 -0.41 -12.93 -14.51
N ALA A 583 0.62 -12.55 -15.26
CA ALA A 583 0.53 -11.61 -16.38
C ALA A 583 1.68 -11.87 -17.37
N ALA A 584 1.53 -11.44 -18.63
CA ALA A 584 2.53 -11.68 -19.68
C ALA A 584 3.90 -10.99 -19.43
N ARG A 585 3.99 -10.11 -18.42
CA ARG A 585 5.23 -9.48 -17.94
C ARG A 585 6.04 -10.34 -16.95
N ASN A 586 5.37 -11.27 -16.25
CA ASN A 586 5.98 -12.19 -15.27
C ASN A 586 6.22 -13.57 -15.90
N VAL A 587 6.16 -13.65 -17.24
CA VAL A 587 6.44 -14.84 -18.04
C VAL A 587 7.64 -14.53 -18.92
N LEU A 588 8.63 -15.42 -18.90
CA LEU A 588 9.85 -15.30 -19.68
C LEU A 588 9.87 -16.32 -20.82
N VAL A 589 10.58 -15.98 -21.90
CA VAL A 589 10.73 -16.81 -23.10
C VAL A 589 12.12 -17.45 -23.08
N SER A 590 12.16 -18.77 -22.94
CA SER A 590 13.40 -19.55 -22.86
C SER A 590 13.94 -19.87 -24.27
N THR A 591 13.04 -20.33 -25.14
CA THR A 591 13.24 -20.59 -26.57
C THR A 591 11.97 -20.17 -27.32
N VAL A 592 11.99 -20.14 -28.66
CA VAL A 592 10.86 -19.66 -29.48
C VAL A 592 9.56 -20.46 -29.22
N ASP A 593 9.71 -21.70 -28.77
CA ASP A 593 8.68 -22.70 -28.48
C ASP A 593 8.50 -23.00 -26.98
N CYS A 594 9.21 -22.30 -26.06
CA CYS A 594 9.16 -22.57 -24.62
C CYS A 594 9.10 -21.29 -23.77
N VAL A 595 7.99 -21.10 -23.05
CA VAL A 595 7.83 -20.08 -22.01
C VAL A 595 7.92 -20.66 -20.60
N LYS A 596 8.32 -19.82 -19.65
CA LYS A 596 8.45 -20.16 -18.22
C LYS A 596 7.84 -19.06 -17.34
N LEU A 597 7.15 -19.49 -16.27
CA LEU A 597 6.54 -18.62 -15.27
C LEU A 597 7.59 -18.21 -14.21
N GLY A 598 7.63 -16.93 -13.84
CA GLY A 598 8.61 -16.34 -12.92
C GLY A 598 8.06 -15.19 -12.07
N ASP A 599 8.95 -14.53 -11.33
CA ASP A 599 8.66 -13.55 -10.25
C ASP A 599 7.78 -14.11 -9.12
N PHE A 600 8.42 -14.78 -8.16
CA PHE A 600 7.74 -15.41 -7.02
C PHE A 600 7.68 -14.51 -5.78
N GLY A 601 8.11 -13.24 -5.84
CA GLY A 601 8.17 -12.35 -4.66
C GLY A 601 6.80 -12.13 -4.00
N LEU A 602 5.71 -12.16 -4.78
CA LEU A 602 4.33 -12.08 -4.29
C LEU A 602 3.69 -13.45 -3.98
N SER A 603 4.29 -14.56 -4.42
CA SER A 603 3.72 -15.90 -4.28
C SER A 603 3.69 -16.35 -2.81
N ARG A 604 2.62 -17.05 -2.39
CA ARG A 604 2.48 -17.56 -1.01
C ARG A 604 1.81 -18.94 -0.99
N TYR A 605 2.16 -19.74 0.02
CA TYR A 605 1.48 -21.00 0.35
C TYR A 605 0.10 -20.71 0.96
N MET A 606 -0.85 -21.64 0.83
CA MET A 606 -2.14 -21.59 1.53
C MET A 606 -2.40 -22.86 2.33
N GLU A 607 -2.80 -22.68 3.59
CA GLU A 607 -3.48 -23.71 4.39
C GLU A 607 -4.98 -23.72 4.08
N ASP A 608 -5.68 -24.83 4.39
CA ASP A 608 -7.04 -25.15 3.90
C ASP A 608 -8.19 -24.25 4.45
N SER A 609 -7.85 -23.15 5.13
CA SER A 609 -8.79 -22.18 5.73
C SER A 609 -8.39 -20.71 5.57
N SER A 610 -7.13 -20.40 5.21
CA SER A 610 -6.60 -19.03 5.23
C SER A 610 -6.55 -18.39 3.85
N TYR A 611 -6.95 -17.11 3.74
CA TYR A 611 -6.75 -16.30 2.54
C TYR A 611 -5.83 -15.11 2.82
N TYR A 612 -4.88 -14.87 1.91
CA TYR A 612 -3.92 -13.77 2.07
C TYR A 612 -4.57 -12.39 1.82
N LYS A 613 -4.24 -11.39 2.66
CA LYS A 613 -4.64 -9.97 2.54
C LYS A 613 -3.40 -9.10 2.25
N ALA A 614 -3.40 -8.40 1.11
CA ALA A 614 -2.24 -7.62 0.67
C ALA A 614 -2.08 -6.26 1.36
N SER A 615 -0.83 -5.90 1.67
CA SER A 615 -0.38 -4.60 2.19
C SER A 615 -0.55 -3.45 1.18
N LYS A 616 -0.22 -2.21 1.60
CA LYS A 616 -0.49 -0.93 0.92
C LYS A 616 0.40 -0.67 -0.32
N GLY A 617 0.57 -1.66 -1.20
CA GLY A 617 1.31 -1.55 -2.47
C GLY A 617 0.45 -1.15 -3.68
N LYS A 618 1.11 -0.76 -4.78
CA LYS A 618 0.49 -0.40 -6.06
C LYS A 618 0.04 -1.65 -6.82
N LEU A 619 -1.23 -2.02 -6.68
CA LEU A 619 -1.78 -3.27 -7.21
C LEU A 619 -2.00 -3.29 -8.74
N PRO A 620 -1.87 -4.46 -9.41
CA PRO A 620 -2.15 -4.64 -10.83
C PRO A 620 -3.67 -4.81 -11.11
N ILE A 621 -4.48 -3.83 -10.72
CA ILE A 621 -5.96 -3.87 -10.72
C ILE A 621 -6.58 -4.42 -12.02
N LYS A 622 -5.97 -4.15 -13.18
CA LYS A 622 -6.48 -4.57 -14.50
C LYS A 622 -6.36 -6.07 -14.81
N TRP A 623 -5.54 -6.79 -14.05
CA TRP A 623 -5.39 -8.24 -14.12
C TRP A 623 -6.19 -8.95 -13.04
N MET A 624 -6.34 -8.33 -11.87
CA MET A 624 -6.88 -8.93 -10.65
C MET A 624 -8.36 -9.34 -10.76
N ALA A 625 -8.71 -10.38 -9.99
CA ALA A 625 -10.09 -10.84 -9.85
C ALA A 625 -10.95 -9.87 -8.99
N PRO A 626 -12.29 -9.83 -9.18
CA PRO A 626 -13.16 -8.93 -8.43
C PRO A 626 -13.05 -9.07 -6.91
N GLU A 627 -12.91 -10.29 -6.40
CA GLU A 627 -12.74 -10.56 -4.97
C GLU A 627 -11.37 -10.15 -4.44
N SER A 628 -10.34 -10.15 -5.30
CA SER A 628 -9.00 -9.67 -4.98
C SER A 628 -8.93 -8.14 -4.96
N ILE A 629 -9.79 -7.47 -5.73
CA ILE A 629 -9.95 -6.01 -5.67
C ILE A 629 -10.78 -5.64 -4.43
N ASN A 630 -12.05 -6.06 -4.37
CA ASN A 630 -13.01 -5.63 -3.34
C ASN A 630 -12.65 -6.08 -1.92
N PHE A 631 -12.10 -7.29 -1.76
CA PHE A 631 -11.87 -7.91 -0.45
C PHE A 631 -10.39 -8.25 -0.19
N ARG A 632 -9.49 -7.83 -1.08
CA ARG A 632 -8.04 -8.13 -1.06
C ARG A 632 -7.69 -9.62 -0.96
N ARG A 633 -8.61 -10.52 -1.32
CA ARG A 633 -8.50 -11.99 -1.22
C ARG A 633 -7.80 -12.60 -2.43
N PHE A 634 -6.78 -13.41 -2.19
CA PHE A 634 -6.10 -14.19 -3.23
C PHE A 634 -6.28 -15.70 -2.98
N THR A 635 -6.54 -16.47 -4.04
CA THR A 635 -6.76 -17.93 -4.06
C THR A 635 -6.42 -18.50 -5.44
N THR A 636 -6.39 -19.82 -5.61
CA THR A 636 -6.29 -20.47 -6.93
C THR A 636 -7.37 -19.97 -7.91
N ALA A 637 -8.58 -19.63 -7.44
CA ALA A 637 -9.64 -19.10 -8.28
C ALA A 637 -9.37 -17.66 -8.76
N SER A 638 -8.65 -16.82 -8.01
CA SER A 638 -8.19 -15.52 -8.50
C SER A 638 -7.03 -15.65 -9.47
N ASP A 639 -6.16 -16.65 -9.27
CA ASP A 639 -5.10 -16.98 -10.21
C ASP A 639 -5.65 -17.48 -11.54
N VAL A 640 -6.73 -18.27 -11.55
CA VAL A 640 -7.46 -18.66 -12.77
C VAL A 640 -8.00 -17.44 -13.53
N TRP A 641 -8.53 -16.44 -12.83
CA TRP A 641 -8.97 -15.19 -13.46
C TRP A 641 -7.79 -14.44 -14.09
N MET A 642 -6.68 -14.28 -13.37
CA MET A 642 -5.46 -13.62 -13.86
C MET A 642 -4.85 -14.38 -15.05
N PHE A 643 -4.84 -15.71 -15.02
CA PHE A 643 -4.47 -16.54 -16.16
C PHE A 643 -5.40 -16.35 -17.36
N GLY A 644 -6.70 -16.19 -17.16
CA GLY A 644 -7.65 -15.80 -18.21
C GLY A 644 -7.26 -14.47 -18.87
N VAL A 645 -6.85 -13.47 -18.08
CA VAL A 645 -6.32 -12.20 -18.61
C VAL A 645 -4.97 -12.41 -19.32
N CYS A 646 -4.09 -13.25 -18.80
CA CYS A 646 -2.80 -13.56 -19.42
C CYS A 646 -2.95 -14.26 -20.79
N MET A 647 -3.89 -15.20 -20.94
CA MET A 647 -4.21 -15.80 -22.25
C MET A 647 -4.72 -14.75 -23.25
N TRP A 648 -5.50 -13.77 -22.78
CA TRP A 648 -5.94 -12.64 -23.60
C TRP A 648 -4.76 -11.73 -23.99
N GLU A 649 -3.84 -11.41 -23.06
CA GLU A 649 -2.61 -10.66 -23.39
C GLU A 649 -1.76 -11.38 -24.44
N ILE A 650 -1.67 -12.72 -24.39
CA ILE A 650 -0.93 -13.53 -25.36
C ILE A 650 -1.55 -13.42 -26.75
N LEU A 651 -2.87 -13.64 -26.90
CA LEU A 651 -3.55 -13.50 -28.20
C LEU A 651 -3.63 -12.05 -28.70
N MET A 652 -3.56 -11.06 -27.81
CA MET A 652 -3.50 -9.64 -28.14
C MET A 652 -2.07 -9.11 -28.27
N TYR A 653 -1.07 -9.99 -28.41
CA TYR A 653 0.33 -9.64 -28.65
C TYR A 653 0.91 -8.63 -27.63
N GLY A 654 0.60 -8.80 -26.35
CA GLY A 654 1.12 -7.98 -25.26
C GLY A 654 0.45 -6.60 -25.08
N ILE A 655 -0.66 -6.33 -25.76
CA ILE A 655 -1.54 -5.18 -25.49
C ILE A 655 -2.06 -5.27 -24.04
N LYS A 656 -2.09 -4.12 -23.34
CA LYS A 656 -2.52 -4.07 -21.93
C LYS A 656 -4.03 -4.28 -21.82
N PRO A 657 -4.54 -5.10 -20.88
CA PRO A 657 -5.97 -5.23 -20.63
C PRO A 657 -6.56 -3.88 -20.22
N PHE A 658 -7.83 -3.63 -20.60
CA PHE A 658 -8.56 -2.38 -20.34
C PHE A 658 -7.74 -1.11 -20.69
N GLN A 659 -7.12 -1.06 -21.87
CA GLN A 659 -6.42 0.14 -22.35
C GLN A 659 -7.35 1.37 -22.37
N GLY A 660 -6.82 2.56 -22.03
CA GLY A 660 -7.59 3.81 -21.89
C GLY A 660 -8.42 3.94 -20.60
N VAL A 661 -8.85 2.85 -19.97
CA VAL A 661 -9.67 2.85 -18.74
C VAL A 661 -8.82 3.21 -17.50
N LYS A 662 -9.35 3.99 -16.53
CA LYS A 662 -8.64 4.24 -15.25
C LYS A 662 -8.87 3.07 -14.29
N ASN A 663 -7.92 2.79 -13.40
CA ASN A 663 -8.01 1.62 -12.50
C ASN A 663 -9.31 1.58 -11.67
N ASN A 664 -9.81 2.74 -11.23
CA ASN A 664 -11.03 2.84 -10.42
C ASN A 664 -12.30 2.45 -11.21
N ASP A 665 -12.31 2.66 -12.53
CA ASP A 665 -13.47 2.37 -13.38
C ASP A 665 -13.57 0.86 -13.71
N VAL A 666 -12.43 0.15 -13.66
CA VAL A 666 -12.30 -1.27 -14.06
C VAL A 666 -13.22 -2.18 -13.25
N ILE A 667 -13.29 -1.99 -11.92
CA ILE A 667 -14.16 -2.79 -11.07
C ILE A 667 -15.63 -2.57 -11.43
N GLY A 668 -16.06 -1.32 -11.64
CA GLY A 668 -17.44 -0.99 -12.04
C GLY A 668 -17.85 -1.65 -13.35
N ARG A 669 -16.99 -1.61 -14.37
CA ARG A 669 -17.18 -2.30 -15.66
C ARG A 669 -17.35 -3.81 -15.48
N ILE A 670 -16.42 -4.45 -14.78
CA ILE A 670 -16.44 -5.90 -14.51
C ILE A 670 -17.69 -6.29 -13.69
N GLU A 671 -18.10 -5.43 -12.76
CA GLU A 671 -19.27 -5.60 -11.91
C GLU A 671 -20.61 -5.42 -12.64
N ASN A 672 -20.63 -4.64 -13.72
CA ASN A 672 -21.75 -4.52 -14.66
C ASN A 672 -21.80 -5.67 -15.69
N GLY A 673 -20.77 -6.52 -15.74
CA GLY A 673 -20.69 -7.68 -16.63
C GLY A 673 -19.78 -7.50 -17.85
N GLU A 674 -19.14 -6.33 -18.05
CA GLU A 674 -18.16 -6.14 -19.12
C GLU A 674 -16.98 -7.12 -18.98
N ARG A 675 -16.46 -7.60 -20.11
CA ARG A 675 -15.28 -8.47 -20.20
C ARG A 675 -14.39 -8.01 -21.35
N LEU A 676 -13.15 -8.45 -21.34
CA LEU A 676 -12.20 -8.19 -22.43
C LEU A 676 -12.72 -8.85 -23.72
N ALA A 677 -12.77 -8.10 -24.82
CA ALA A 677 -13.35 -8.55 -26.08
C ALA A 677 -12.55 -9.69 -26.72
N MET A 678 -13.21 -10.51 -27.56
CA MET A 678 -12.58 -11.63 -28.26
C MET A 678 -11.41 -11.15 -29.15
N PRO A 679 -10.19 -11.68 -28.97
CA PRO A 679 -9.05 -11.30 -29.81
C PRO A 679 -9.26 -11.64 -31.30
N PRO A 680 -8.69 -10.87 -32.23
CA PRO A 680 -8.71 -11.21 -33.65
C PRO A 680 -8.15 -12.62 -33.90
N GLN A 681 -8.79 -13.37 -34.79
CA GLN A 681 -8.41 -14.75 -35.14
C GLN A 681 -8.45 -15.78 -33.98
N CYS A 682 -8.98 -15.43 -32.80
CA CYS A 682 -9.15 -16.36 -31.69
C CYS A 682 -10.18 -17.47 -32.02
N PRO A 683 -9.88 -18.76 -31.78
CA PRO A 683 -10.87 -19.82 -31.83
C PRO A 683 -12.02 -19.58 -30.82
N PRO A 684 -13.29 -19.80 -31.19
CA PRO A 684 -14.42 -19.62 -30.27
C PRO A 684 -14.36 -20.53 -29.03
N THR A 685 -13.78 -21.74 -29.17
CA THR A 685 -13.51 -22.67 -28.06
C THR A 685 -12.55 -22.08 -27.03
N LEU A 686 -11.51 -21.38 -27.48
CA LEU A 686 -10.52 -20.74 -26.63
C LEU A 686 -11.06 -19.49 -25.93
N TYR A 687 -11.85 -18.67 -26.63
CA TYR A 687 -12.52 -17.51 -26.00
C TYR A 687 -13.63 -17.95 -25.02
N SER A 688 -14.33 -19.05 -25.31
CA SER A 688 -15.21 -19.71 -24.33
C SER A 688 -14.44 -20.12 -23.07
N LEU A 689 -13.21 -20.62 -23.20
CA LEU A 689 -12.36 -20.96 -22.06
C LEU A 689 -11.93 -19.72 -21.24
N MET A 690 -11.57 -18.61 -21.90
CA MET A 690 -11.28 -17.34 -21.21
C MET A 690 -12.50 -16.80 -20.45
N THR A 691 -13.69 -16.83 -21.07
CA THR A 691 -14.91 -16.33 -20.43
C THR A 691 -15.37 -17.20 -19.24
N LYS A 692 -15.10 -18.51 -19.25
CA LYS A 692 -15.22 -19.36 -18.03
C LYS A 692 -14.30 -18.88 -16.91
N CYS A 693 -13.04 -18.56 -17.22
CA CYS A 693 -12.07 -18.02 -16.24
C CYS A 693 -12.56 -16.69 -15.64
N TRP A 694 -13.24 -15.86 -16.45
CA TRP A 694 -13.82 -14.58 -16.00
C TRP A 694 -15.25 -14.68 -15.45
N SER A 695 -15.69 -15.84 -14.98
CA SER A 695 -16.87 -15.93 -14.10
C SER A 695 -16.68 -14.99 -12.91
N TYR A 696 -17.65 -14.10 -12.67
CA TYR A 696 -17.62 -13.19 -11.51
C TYR A 696 -17.55 -13.99 -10.21
N ASP A 697 -18.37 -15.03 -10.12
CA ASP A 697 -18.40 -16.00 -9.02
C ASP A 697 -17.15 -16.90 -9.06
N PRO A 698 -16.24 -16.85 -8.06
CA PRO A 698 -15.02 -17.65 -8.05
C PRO A 698 -15.27 -19.15 -8.04
N SER A 699 -16.39 -19.60 -7.46
CA SER A 699 -16.71 -21.03 -7.34
C SER A 699 -17.07 -21.72 -8.66
N LYS A 700 -17.33 -20.93 -9.71
CA LYS A 700 -17.69 -21.38 -11.06
C LYS A 700 -16.54 -21.29 -12.07
N ARG A 701 -15.35 -20.86 -11.63
CA ARG A 701 -14.15 -20.82 -12.48
C ARG A 701 -13.57 -22.25 -12.57
N PRO A 702 -13.10 -22.70 -13.75
CA PRO A 702 -12.50 -24.02 -13.92
C PRO A 702 -11.17 -24.12 -13.16
N ARG A 703 -10.73 -25.33 -12.80
CA ARG A 703 -9.40 -25.55 -12.18
C ARG A 703 -8.29 -25.56 -13.23
N PHE A 704 -7.04 -25.35 -12.81
CA PHE A 704 -5.90 -25.39 -13.74
C PHE A 704 -5.70 -26.77 -14.39
N THR A 705 -5.99 -27.84 -13.65
CA THR A 705 -6.10 -29.21 -14.16
C THR A 705 -7.11 -29.37 -15.31
N GLU A 706 -8.28 -28.70 -15.24
CA GLU A 706 -9.27 -28.68 -16.32
C GLU A 706 -8.80 -27.81 -17.51
N LEU A 707 -8.28 -26.63 -17.23
CA LEU A 707 -7.77 -25.67 -18.22
C LEU A 707 -6.64 -26.29 -19.06
N LYS A 708 -5.68 -26.96 -18.43
CA LYS A 708 -4.61 -27.71 -19.09
C LYS A 708 -5.17 -28.73 -20.09
N THR A 709 -6.22 -29.44 -19.70
CA THR A 709 -6.83 -30.49 -20.54
C THR A 709 -7.52 -29.87 -21.76
N GLN A 710 -8.34 -28.82 -21.56
CA GLN A 710 -9.02 -28.15 -22.67
C GLN A 710 -8.05 -27.42 -23.62
N LEU A 711 -6.99 -26.78 -23.09
CA LEU A 711 -5.93 -26.17 -23.90
C LEU A 711 -5.15 -27.21 -24.71
N SER A 712 -4.92 -28.42 -24.17
CA SER A 712 -4.26 -29.51 -24.90
C SER A 712 -5.05 -29.92 -26.14
N THR A 713 -6.37 -30.06 -26.02
CA THR A 713 -7.25 -30.43 -27.14
C THR A 713 -7.27 -29.33 -28.20
N ILE A 714 -7.49 -28.07 -27.79
CA ILE A 714 -7.53 -26.91 -28.69
C ILE A 714 -6.19 -26.75 -29.45
N LEU A 715 -5.06 -27.03 -28.79
CA LEU A 715 -3.73 -26.96 -29.42
C LEU A 715 -3.54 -28.00 -30.53
N GLU A 716 -3.95 -29.25 -30.32
CA GLU A 716 -3.83 -30.29 -31.36
C GLU A 716 -4.84 -30.10 -32.49
N GLU A 717 -6.05 -29.61 -32.20
CA GLU A 717 -7.02 -29.16 -33.21
C GLU A 717 -6.44 -28.05 -34.11
N GLU A 718 -5.82 -27.03 -33.52
CA GLU A 718 -5.22 -25.92 -34.28
C GLU A 718 -3.99 -26.36 -35.07
N LYS A 719 -3.12 -27.21 -34.50
CA LYS A 719 -1.99 -27.83 -35.23
C LYS A 719 -2.45 -28.64 -36.44
N LEU A 720 -3.56 -29.38 -36.32
CA LEU A 720 -4.13 -30.13 -37.43
C LEU A 720 -4.67 -29.19 -38.52
N GLN A 721 -5.40 -28.13 -38.13
CA GLN A 721 -5.89 -27.11 -39.05
C GLN A 721 -4.75 -26.37 -39.76
N GLN A 722 -3.67 -25.99 -39.06
CA GLN A 722 -2.50 -25.35 -39.68
C GLN A 722 -1.81 -26.26 -40.69
N LYS A 723 -1.67 -27.56 -40.39
CA LYS A 723 -1.13 -28.56 -41.35
C LYS A 723 -2.00 -28.67 -42.60
N GLU A 724 -3.33 -28.66 -42.44
CA GLU A 724 -4.29 -28.67 -43.55
C GLU A 724 -4.25 -27.37 -44.37
N ARG A 725 -4.17 -26.19 -43.74
CA ARG A 725 -3.96 -24.90 -44.40
C ARG A 725 -2.66 -24.89 -45.21
N ASN A 726 -1.55 -25.32 -44.62
CA ASN A 726 -0.25 -25.44 -45.31
C ASN A 726 -0.32 -26.42 -46.50
N ARG A 727 -1.03 -27.55 -46.36
CA ARG A 727 -1.20 -28.53 -47.46
C ARG A 727 -2.07 -28.00 -48.60
N MET A 728 -3.11 -27.22 -48.29
CA MET A 728 -3.94 -26.56 -49.31
C MET A 728 -3.17 -25.48 -50.06
N GLU A 729 -2.37 -24.67 -49.35
CA GLU A 729 -1.54 -23.64 -49.97
C GLU A 729 -0.41 -24.23 -50.84
N MET A 730 0.26 -25.30 -50.36
CA MET A 730 1.26 -26.01 -51.17
C MET A 730 0.66 -26.59 -52.47
N ARG A 731 -0.55 -27.15 -52.42
CA ARG A 731 -1.27 -27.61 -53.62
C ARG A 731 -1.53 -26.45 -54.59
N ARG A 732 -1.93 -25.30 -54.06
CA ARG A 732 -2.19 -24.06 -54.82
C ARG A 732 -0.94 -23.59 -55.58
N GLN A 733 0.20 -23.55 -54.89
CA GLN A 733 1.47 -23.13 -55.48
C GLN A 733 1.97 -24.10 -56.56
N VAL A 734 1.81 -25.41 -56.35
CA VAL A 734 2.12 -26.43 -57.37
C VAL A 734 1.25 -26.28 -58.63
N THR A 735 -0.02 -25.86 -58.51
CA THR A 735 -0.90 -25.62 -59.67
C THR A 735 -0.44 -24.43 -60.53
N VAL A 736 0.16 -23.39 -59.94
CA VAL A 736 0.64 -22.20 -60.67
C VAL A 736 1.98 -22.47 -61.39
N SER A 737 2.75 -23.48 -60.98
CA SER A 737 4.10 -23.76 -61.47
C SER A 737 4.21 -24.31 -62.91
N TRP A 738 3.10 -24.53 -63.63
CA TRP A 738 3.09 -25.15 -64.96
C TRP A 738 2.95 -24.16 -66.12
N ASP A 739 2.57 -22.91 -65.87
CA ASP A 739 2.28 -21.91 -66.91
C ASP A 739 3.52 -21.05 -67.24
N SER A 740 4.62 -21.69 -67.66
CA SER A 740 5.90 -21.02 -67.95
C SER A 740 6.77 -21.77 -68.97
N GLY A 741 6.34 -21.75 -70.23
CA GLY A 741 7.23 -21.95 -71.38
C GLY A 741 7.40 -23.38 -71.90
N GLY A 742 6.36 -23.92 -72.53
CA GLY A 742 6.42 -25.15 -73.34
C GLY A 742 5.35 -25.15 -74.43
N SER A 743 5.75 -25.45 -75.67
CA SER A 743 4.96 -25.39 -76.92
C SER A 743 3.45 -25.67 -76.84
N ASP A 744 2.67 -24.80 -77.49
CA ASP A 744 1.23 -24.96 -77.75
C ASP A 744 0.91 -26.19 -78.63
N GLU A 745 0.59 -27.31 -77.98
CA GLU A 745 -0.07 -28.45 -78.63
C GLU A 745 -1.12 -29.07 -77.69
N ALA A 746 -2.40 -28.89 -78.04
CA ALA A 746 -3.51 -29.37 -77.21
C ALA A 746 -3.63 -30.91 -77.24
N PRO A 747 -3.79 -31.59 -76.08
CA PRO A 747 -3.86 -33.04 -76.03
C PRO A 747 -5.07 -33.59 -76.81
N PRO A 748 -4.90 -34.65 -77.62
CA PRO A 748 -5.95 -35.14 -78.50
C PRO A 748 -7.15 -35.71 -77.70
N LYS A 749 -8.36 -35.35 -78.11
CA LYS A 749 -9.61 -35.82 -77.52
C LYS A 749 -9.70 -37.36 -77.59
N PRO A 750 -9.93 -38.07 -76.47
CA PRO A 750 -10.17 -39.52 -76.51
C PRO A 750 -11.36 -39.89 -77.41
N SER A 751 -11.11 -40.72 -78.41
CA SER A 751 -12.13 -41.22 -79.34
C SER A 751 -13.18 -42.04 -78.61
N ARG A 752 -14.47 -41.75 -78.87
CA ARG A 752 -15.63 -42.43 -78.27
C ARG A 752 -15.94 -43.75 -79.00
N PRO A 753 -15.78 -44.94 -78.40
CA PRO A 753 -16.32 -46.18 -78.96
C PRO A 753 -17.86 -46.15 -78.88
N GLY A 754 -18.55 -46.75 -79.84
CA GLY A 754 -20.00 -46.63 -79.98
C GLY A 754 -20.76 -47.96 -79.97
N TYR A 755 -21.97 -47.91 -79.40
CA TYR A 755 -23.06 -48.90 -79.51
C TYR A 755 -22.82 -50.30 -78.88
N PRO A 756 -23.89 -51.10 -78.62
CA PRO A 756 -25.32 -50.84 -78.86
C PRO A 756 -26.23 -50.90 -77.61
N SER A 757 -27.51 -50.53 -77.78
CA SER A 757 -28.62 -50.99 -76.93
C SER A 757 -29.29 -52.21 -77.59
N PRO A 758 -29.89 -53.16 -76.83
CA PRO A 758 -31.33 -53.03 -76.59
C PRO A 758 -31.84 -53.58 -75.23
N ARG A 759 -33.17 -53.62 -75.09
CA ARG A 759 -33.99 -53.96 -73.91
C ARG A 759 -33.91 -55.42 -73.41
N SER A 760 -34.03 -55.57 -72.09
CA SER A 760 -34.88 -56.54 -71.36
C SER A 760 -35.00 -56.01 -69.91
N SER A 761 -36.15 -55.83 -69.23
CA SER A 761 -37.46 -56.50 -69.09
C SER A 761 -37.53 -57.37 -67.83
N GLU A 762 -38.68 -57.32 -67.15
CA GLU A 762 -38.97 -57.89 -65.80
C GLU A 762 -38.32 -57.12 -64.62
N GLY A 763 -38.95 -57.03 -63.43
CA GLY A 763 -40.32 -57.41 -63.08
C GLY A 763 -40.66 -57.31 -61.58
N PHE A 764 -41.94 -57.05 -61.29
CA PHE A 764 -42.66 -57.24 -60.02
C PHE A 764 -42.40 -56.36 -58.75
N TYR A 765 -43.53 -55.80 -58.30
CA TYR A 765 -43.86 -55.19 -57.00
C TYR A 765 -44.25 -56.30 -55.97
N PRO A 766 -44.33 -56.08 -54.63
CA PRO A 766 -45.36 -55.21 -54.05
C PRO A 766 -45.11 -54.51 -52.69
N SER A 767 -45.97 -53.51 -52.43
CA SER A 767 -46.31 -52.92 -51.11
C SER A 767 -47.50 -53.72 -50.48
N PRO A 768 -48.21 -53.27 -49.40
CA PRO A 768 -47.97 -52.18 -48.44
C PRO A 768 -48.17 -52.59 -46.95
N GLN A 769 -47.82 -51.72 -45.99
CA GLN A 769 -48.50 -51.66 -44.67
C GLN A 769 -48.62 -50.22 -44.12
N HIS A 770 -49.85 -49.83 -43.76
CA HIS A 770 -50.24 -48.74 -42.85
C HIS A 770 -51.42 -49.26 -42.02
N PRO A 771 -51.49 -48.98 -40.71
CA PRO A 771 -52.58 -48.12 -40.18
C PRO A 771 -52.14 -47.27 -38.95
N ALA A 772 -52.91 -46.32 -38.40
CA ALA A 772 -54.01 -45.46 -38.91
C ALA A 772 -54.37 -44.36 -37.86
N HIS A 773 -55.42 -43.57 -38.17
CA HIS A 773 -56.10 -42.50 -37.40
C HIS A 773 -55.45 -41.10 -37.45
N TYR A 774 -56.13 -40.01 -37.90
CA TYR A 774 -57.50 -39.46 -37.65
C TYR A 774 -57.67 -38.83 -36.26
N GLN A 775 -58.33 -37.66 -36.09
CA GLN A 775 -58.68 -36.52 -36.97
C GLN A 775 -58.96 -35.31 -36.03
N MET A 776 -59.20 -34.06 -36.45
CA MET A 776 -60.42 -33.55 -37.12
C MET A 776 -60.25 -32.04 -37.39
N ALA A 777 -61.05 -31.44 -38.28
CA ALA A 777 -60.99 -30.01 -38.63
C ALA A 777 -62.35 -29.31 -38.46
N GLY A 778 -62.33 -27.99 -38.23
CA GLY A 778 -63.53 -27.15 -38.09
C GLY A 778 -63.29 -25.67 -38.45
N TYR A 779 -64.19 -25.11 -39.25
CA TYR A 779 -64.27 -23.72 -39.76
C TYR A 779 -65.12 -22.85 -38.78
N PRO A 780 -65.38 -21.54 -39.03
CA PRO A 780 -64.50 -20.43 -39.47
C PRO A 780 -64.83 -19.09 -38.74
N GLY A 781 -64.26 -17.95 -39.20
CA GLY A 781 -65.05 -16.71 -39.29
C GLY A 781 -64.47 -15.43 -38.62
N PRO A 782 -64.84 -14.22 -39.07
CA PRO A 782 -63.87 -13.11 -39.15
C PRO A 782 -64.34 -11.73 -38.61
N HIS A 783 -63.46 -10.74 -38.82
CA HIS A 783 -63.66 -9.27 -38.87
C HIS A 783 -63.24 -8.43 -37.64
N THR A 784 -62.11 -7.71 -37.79
CA THR A 784 -62.12 -6.23 -37.95
C THR A 784 -60.75 -5.71 -38.46
N LEU A 785 -60.74 -4.49 -38.99
CA LEU A 785 -59.61 -3.72 -39.60
C LEU A 785 -59.80 -2.23 -39.21
N PRO A 786 -58.91 -1.26 -39.53
CA PRO A 786 -57.58 -1.31 -40.18
C PRO A 786 -56.46 -0.54 -39.43
N SER A 787 -55.22 -0.51 -39.97
CA SER A 787 -54.40 0.71 -40.23
C SER A 787 -52.99 0.39 -40.79
N VAL A 788 -52.31 1.38 -41.38
CA VAL A 788 -51.06 1.29 -42.21
C VAL A 788 -50.32 2.67 -42.17
N PRO A 789 -49.14 2.95 -42.81
CA PRO A 789 -48.06 2.10 -43.40
C PRO A 789 -46.58 2.58 -43.16
N SER A 790 -45.59 1.85 -43.73
CA SER A 790 -44.27 2.32 -44.27
C SER A 790 -43.16 2.83 -43.29
N ALA A 791 -41.86 2.95 -43.67
CA ALA A 791 -41.19 2.84 -44.99
C ALA A 791 -39.71 2.31 -44.98
N LEU A 792 -39.38 1.49 -46.00
CA LEU A 792 -38.20 1.51 -46.93
C LEU A 792 -36.74 1.80 -46.46
N TYR A 793 -35.79 0.92 -46.80
CA TYR A 793 -34.72 1.01 -47.85
C TYR A 793 -33.95 -0.37 -47.93
N PRO A 794 -33.04 -0.70 -48.89
CA PRO A 794 -33.31 -1.85 -49.78
C PRO A 794 -32.06 -2.81 -49.97
N PRO A 795 -31.70 -3.43 -51.12
CA PRO A 795 -31.31 -4.86 -51.12
C PRO A 795 -29.87 -5.17 -51.64
N GLN A 796 -29.53 -6.47 -51.69
CA GLN A 796 -28.27 -7.00 -52.21
C GLN A 796 -28.14 -6.89 -53.74
N ALA A 797 -26.88 -6.89 -54.23
CA ALA A 797 -26.52 -7.14 -55.63
C ALA A 797 -25.57 -8.34 -55.74
N ALA A 798 -25.63 -9.09 -56.84
CA ALA A 798 -24.83 -10.29 -57.07
C ALA A 798 -23.48 -9.98 -57.75
N MET A 799 -22.52 -10.90 -57.63
CA MET A 799 -21.21 -10.76 -58.28
C MET A 799 -21.27 -11.12 -59.76
N LEU A 800 -20.55 -10.33 -60.56
CA LEU A 800 -20.15 -10.65 -61.93
C LEU A 800 -18.66 -10.31 -62.08
N ASP A 801 -17.97 -11.09 -62.91
CA ASP A 801 -16.50 -11.16 -62.93
C ASP A 801 -15.89 -10.19 -63.96
N THR A 802 -14.85 -9.45 -63.57
CA THR A 802 -13.96 -8.76 -64.52
C THR A 802 -12.58 -8.50 -63.90
N HIS A 803 -11.58 -9.28 -64.31
CA HIS A 803 -10.17 -9.01 -64.02
C HIS A 803 -9.64 -7.87 -64.91
N HIS A 804 -9.58 -6.62 -64.43
CA HIS A 804 -8.65 -5.54 -64.86
C HIS A 804 -8.81 -4.29 -63.96
N ASP A 805 -7.96 -4.09 -62.93
CA ASP A 805 -7.46 -2.77 -62.45
C ASP A 805 -6.55 -2.80 -61.19
N ARG A 806 -5.68 -3.82 -61.05
CA ARG A 806 -4.82 -3.98 -59.87
C ARG A 806 -3.67 -2.96 -59.71
N ALA A 807 -3.60 -1.95 -60.57
CA ALA A 807 -2.62 -0.85 -60.47
C ALA A 807 -3.19 0.42 -59.81
N VAL A 808 -4.51 0.66 -59.90
CA VAL A 808 -5.15 1.90 -59.41
C VAL A 808 -5.38 1.86 -57.90
N ASP A 809 -5.81 0.70 -57.39
CA ASP A 809 -6.20 0.48 -55.99
C ASP A 809 -5.06 0.76 -54.98
N MET A 810 -3.81 0.48 -55.36
CA MET A 810 -2.63 0.77 -54.52
C MET A 810 -2.37 2.27 -54.37
N GLN A 811 -2.56 3.04 -55.44
CA GLN A 811 -2.48 4.50 -55.42
C GLN A 811 -3.62 5.10 -54.59
N GLN A 812 -4.82 4.52 -54.71
CA GLN A 812 -6.04 5.00 -54.07
C GLN A 812 -6.04 4.73 -52.55
N CYS A 813 -5.58 3.57 -52.11
CA CYS A 813 -5.45 3.22 -50.69
C CYS A 813 -4.41 4.10 -49.97
N VAL A 814 -3.24 4.33 -50.58
CA VAL A 814 -2.24 5.28 -50.04
C VAL A 814 -2.78 6.71 -50.03
N GLY A 815 -3.49 7.12 -51.09
CA GLY A 815 -4.15 8.43 -51.13
C GLY A 815 -5.19 8.62 -50.03
N GLN A 816 -6.02 7.62 -49.75
CA GLN A 816 -7.04 7.68 -48.71
C GLN A 816 -6.42 7.71 -47.29
N GLN A 817 -5.28 7.03 -47.10
CA GLN A 817 -4.54 7.07 -45.84
C GLN A 817 -3.73 8.37 -45.66
N CYS A 818 -3.27 8.99 -46.76
CA CYS A 818 -2.71 10.36 -46.73
C CYS A 818 -3.79 11.40 -46.43
N LEU A 819 -4.97 11.31 -47.04
CA LEU A 819 -6.09 12.23 -46.79
C LEU A 819 -6.56 12.17 -45.33
N LEU A 820 -6.62 10.99 -44.70
CA LEU A 820 -6.90 10.87 -43.26
C LEU A 820 -5.78 11.45 -42.39
N MET A 821 -4.52 11.36 -42.83
CA MET A 821 -3.37 11.98 -42.15
C MET A 821 -3.40 13.51 -42.28
N GLU A 822 -3.77 14.04 -43.46
CA GLU A 822 -3.95 15.48 -43.71
C GLU A 822 -5.19 16.03 -42.99
N GLU A 823 -6.27 15.26 -42.87
CA GLU A 823 -7.44 15.60 -42.04
C GLU A 823 -7.08 15.65 -40.55
N GLN A 824 -6.32 14.66 -40.05
CA GLN A 824 -5.81 14.70 -38.67
C GLN A 824 -4.80 15.84 -38.43
N LEU A 825 -3.96 16.17 -39.42
CA LEU A 825 -3.06 17.33 -39.35
C LEU A 825 -3.83 18.65 -39.39
N MET A 826 -4.85 18.79 -40.24
CA MET A 826 -5.72 19.97 -40.24
C MET A 826 -6.51 20.10 -38.93
N ILE A 827 -6.98 18.99 -38.33
CA ILE A 827 -7.64 19.03 -37.02
C ILE A 827 -6.64 19.42 -35.92
N GLN A 828 -5.41 18.89 -35.92
CA GLN A 828 -4.37 19.31 -34.98
C GLN A 828 -3.93 20.76 -35.18
N GLN A 829 -3.85 21.24 -36.42
CA GLN A 829 -3.47 22.61 -36.75
C GLN A 829 -4.60 23.59 -36.41
N GLN A 830 -5.86 23.21 -36.63
CA GLN A 830 -7.03 23.98 -36.21
C GLN A 830 -7.16 24.03 -34.68
N GLN A 831 -6.87 22.92 -33.98
CA GLN A 831 -6.78 22.90 -32.52
C GLN A 831 -5.61 23.77 -32.02
N MET A 832 -4.45 23.73 -32.68
CA MET A 832 -3.32 24.60 -32.38
C MET A 832 -3.65 26.09 -32.61
N GLU A 833 -4.42 26.41 -33.65
CA GLU A 833 -4.92 27.77 -33.90
C GLU A 833 -6.03 28.19 -32.92
N GLU A 834 -6.86 27.26 -32.43
CA GLU A 834 -7.83 27.55 -31.35
C GLU A 834 -7.12 27.76 -30.01
N ASP A 835 -6.15 26.90 -29.64
CA ASP A 835 -5.31 27.07 -28.46
C ASP A 835 -4.47 28.36 -28.56
N GLN A 836 -3.91 28.70 -29.73
CA GLN A 836 -3.19 29.96 -29.92
C GLN A 836 -4.14 31.17 -29.81
N ARG A 837 -5.33 31.14 -30.43
CA ARG A 837 -6.31 32.23 -30.29
C ARG A 837 -6.81 32.37 -28.86
N TRP A 838 -6.97 31.25 -28.15
CA TRP A 838 -7.30 31.24 -26.72
C TRP A 838 -6.16 31.85 -25.90
N LEU A 839 -4.90 31.47 -26.14
CA LEU A 839 -3.72 32.06 -25.49
C LEU A 839 -3.55 33.56 -25.81
N GLU A 840 -3.79 34.00 -27.04
CA GLU A 840 -3.78 35.43 -27.41
C GLU A 840 -4.93 36.20 -26.74
N GLN A 841 -6.07 35.55 -26.49
CA GLN A 841 -7.20 36.13 -25.78
C GLN A 841 -6.94 36.21 -24.27
N GLU A 842 -6.32 35.19 -23.68
CA GLU A 842 -5.83 35.15 -22.30
C GLU A 842 -4.72 36.21 -22.09
N GLU A 843 -3.79 36.37 -23.04
CA GLU A 843 -2.73 37.39 -22.99
C GLU A 843 -3.29 38.82 -23.09
N ARG A 844 -4.38 39.03 -23.84
CA ARG A 844 -5.11 40.31 -23.87
C ARG A 844 -5.81 40.61 -22.54
N LEU A 845 -6.27 39.59 -21.81
CA LEU A 845 -6.84 39.73 -20.46
C LEU A 845 -5.75 39.98 -19.39
N LEU A 846 -4.49 39.64 -19.66
CA LEU A 846 -3.35 39.77 -18.74
C LEU A 846 -2.50 41.04 -18.95
N LYS A 847 -2.80 41.88 -19.96
CA LYS A 847 -2.08 43.14 -20.22
C LYS A 847 -2.77 44.34 -19.55
N PRO A 848 -2.16 44.99 -18.53
CA PRO A 848 -2.71 46.22 -17.96
C PRO A 848 -2.57 47.39 -18.93
N ASP A 849 -3.66 48.12 -19.15
CA ASP A 849 -3.74 49.13 -20.21
C ASP A 849 -3.04 50.45 -19.82
N ALA A 850 -1.74 50.53 -20.14
CA ALA A 850 -0.86 51.64 -19.77
C ALA A 850 -1.07 52.92 -20.60
N ARG A 851 -2.32 53.39 -20.76
CA ARG A 851 -2.67 54.61 -21.48
C ARG A 851 -3.80 55.44 -20.85
N SER A 852 -3.49 56.14 -19.75
CA SER A 852 -3.61 57.62 -19.72
C SER A 852 -3.15 58.20 -18.38
N SER A 853 -2.49 59.36 -18.43
CA SER A 853 -2.29 60.24 -17.26
C SER A 853 -2.01 61.67 -17.74
N ARG A 854 -3.07 62.45 -18.03
CA ARG A 854 -2.97 63.92 -18.22
C ARG A 854 -4.32 64.66 -18.22
N GLY A 855 -4.84 64.99 -17.03
CA GLY A 855 -5.93 65.97 -16.80
C GLY A 855 -7.32 65.62 -17.37
N SER A 856 -8.35 66.45 -17.19
CA SER A 856 -8.51 67.61 -16.28
C SER A 856 -10.00 68.03 -16.15
N LEU A 857 -10.33 68.75 -15.06
CA LEU A 857 -11.55 69.54 -14.80
C LEU A 857 -12.95 68.86 -14.61
N GLU A 858 -13.55 69.21 -13.45
CA GLU A 858 -14.93 69.68 -13.20
C GLU A 858 -16.22 68.82 -13.33
N ARG A 859 -16.94 68.77 -12.17
CA ARG A 859 -18.38 69.08 -11.92
C ARG A 859 -19.54 68.08 -12.12
N GLU A 860 -20.35 67.98 -11.05
CA GLU A 860 -21.83 68.17 -10.91
C GLU A 860 -22.80 67.48 -11.90
N ASP A 861 -24.03 67.05 -11.56
CA ASP A 861 -24.81 66.86 -10.31
C ASP A 861 -26.07 65.99 -10.65
N GLY A 862 -26.75 65.39 -9.66
CA GLY A 862 -28.13 64.83 -9.72
C GLY A 862 -28.46 63.69 -10.72
N GLY A 863 -29.24 62.64 -10.42
CA GLY A 863 -29.99 62.27 -9.21
C GLY A 863 -31.51 62.26 -9.43
N LEU A 864 -32.16 61.08 -9.53
CA LEU A 864 -33.57 60.80 -9.17
C LEU A 864 -33.96 59.31 -9.37
N GLN A 865 -34.84 58.78 -8.49
CA GLN A 865 -35.51 57.46 -8.54
C GLN A 865 -37.03 57.65 -8.19
N PRO A 866 -37.77 56.68 -7.60
CA PRO A 866 -38.57 55.61 -8.22
C PRO A 866 -40.10 55.80 -7.98
N PRO A 867 -41.00 54.78 -8.15
CA PRO A 867 -41.26 53.69 -7.16
C PRO A 867 -41.25 52.26 -7.78
N VAL A 868 -41.23 51.10 -7.10
CA VAL A 868 -41.36 50.62 -5.69
C VAL A 868 -42.73 50.00 -5.29
N SER A 869 -42.76 48.66 -5.17
CA SER A 869 -43.69 47.80 -4.39
C SER A 869 -42.90 46.55 -3.92
N HIS A 870 -42.40 46.43 -2.68
CA HIS A 870 -43.06 45.94 -1.45
C HIS A 870 -43.48 44.45 -1.47
N PHE A 871 -43.17 43.60 -0.47
CA PHE A 871 -42.21 43.66 0.68
C PHE A 871 -42.09 42.22 1.28
N LEU A 872 -40.95 41.74 1.84
CA LEU A 872 -40.63 41.81 3.29
C LEU A 872 -39.26 41.14 3.64
N LEU A 873 -38.82 41.49 4.86
CA LEU A 873 -37.85 40.97 5.87
C LEU A 873 -37.57 39.44 5.96
N PHE A 874 -36.49 38.95 6.63
CA PHE A 874 -35.68 39.50 7.75
C PHE A 874 -34.14 39.37 7.62
N GLN A 875 -33.40 40.00 8.54
CA GLN A 875 -31.94 40.27 8.51
C GLN A 875 -31.11 39.40 9.48
N PRO A 876 -29.77 39.44 9.37
CA PRO A 876 -28.85 39.56 10.51
C PRO A 876 -28.21 40.96 10.60
N VAL A 877 -27.68 41.31 11.78
CA VAL A 877 -27.15 42.66 12.12
C VAL A 877 -25.63 42.74 11.97
N VAL A 878 -25.13 43.89 11.53
CA VAL A 878 -23.69 44.26 11.55
C VAL A 878 -23.44 45.26 12.68
N PHE A 879 -22.34 45.09 13.41
CA PHE A 879 -21.77 46.13 14.26
C PHE A 879 -20.30 46.35 13.88
N THR A 880 -19.94 47.60 13.59
CA THR A 880 -18.57 48.03 13.34
C THR A 880 -18.09 48.87 14.53
N TYR A 881 -16.81 48.74 14.88
CA TYR A 881 -16.11 49.75 15.67
C TYR A 881 -14.69 49.97 15.12
N THR A 882 -14.26 51.22 15.22
CA THR A 882 -12.98 51.72 14.72
C THR A 882 -11.87 51.55 15.75
N VAL A 883 -10.64 51.39 15.27
CA VAL A 883 -9.43 51.56 16.10
C VAL A 883 -8.75 52.85 15.66
N SER A 884 -8.60 53.80 16.60
CA SER A 884 -7.94 55.09 16.35
C SER A 884 -6.46 55.03 16.70
N THR A 885 -5.62 55.76 15.96
CA THR A 885 -4.18 55.87 16.20
C THR A 885 -3.85 56.94 17.23
N CYS A 886 -2.90 56.68 18.13
CA CYS A 886 -2.16 57.75 18.82
C CYS A 886 -0.78 57.34 19.35
N PHE A 887 0.24 58.00 18.77
CA PHE A 887 1.49 58.47 19.36
C PHE A 887 2.49 57.55 20.08
N CYS A 888 3.74 57.66 19.63
CA CYS A 888 4.94 57.29 20.36
C CYS A 888 5.29 58.32 21.45
N VAL A 889 6.01 57.86 22.47
CA VAL A 889 6.98 58.66 23.25
C VAL A 889 8.29 57.85 23.28
N SER A 890 9.44 58.52 23.28
CA SER A 890 10.73 57.90 23.00
C SER A 890 11.83 58.32 23.99
N LEU A 891 12.85 57.45 24.13
CA LEU A 891 14.17 57.68 24.74
C LEU A 891 14.23 57.80 26.28
N PRO A 892 15.41 57.59 26.92
CA PRO A 892 16.73 57.26 26.34
C PRO A 892 17.34 55.91 26.79
N PHE A 893 18.45 55.53 26.14
CA PHE A 893 19.35 54.44 26.54
C PHE A 893 20.08 54.74 27.87
N PRO A 894 20.67 53.71 28.50
CA PRO A 894 22.13 53.58 28.36
C PRO A 894 22.60 52.21 27.84
N THR A 895 23.77 52.20 27.20
CA THR A 895 24.37 51.05 26.51
C THR A 895 25.35 50.27 27.40
N ILE A 896 25.12 48.97 27.61
CA ILE A 896 26.17 47.94 27.72
C ILE A 896 25.67 46.67 26.99
N SER A 897 26.55 45.96 26.31
CA SER A 897 26.29 44.80 25.45
C SER A 897 27.20 43.61 25.80
N PRO A 898 26.93 42.37 25.33
CA PRO A 898 25.62 41.71 25.23
C PRO A 898 25.67 40.22 25.66
N HIS A 899 24.71 39.73 26.45
CA HIS A 899 24.48 38.28 26.62
C HIS A 899 23.03 37.96 27.04
N PRO A 900 22.18 37.49 26.10
CA PRO A 900 20.95 36.79 26.42
C PRO A 900 21.08 35.29 26.12
N ALA A 901 20.76 34.44 27.09
CA ALA A 901 20.48 33.03 26.83
C ALA A 901 19.00 32.87 26.47
N LEU A 902 18.71 32.73 25.18
CA LEU A 902 17.56 31.93 24.74
C LEU A 902 18.02 30.45 24.68
N GLY A 903 17.15 29.46 24.79
CA GLY A 903 15.69 29.51 24.68
C GLY A 903 15.18 29.05 23.31
N ASP A 904 15.94 28.21 22.61
CA ASP A 904 15.66 27.82 21.23
C ASP A 904 14.64 26.67 21.10
N PHE A 905 13.72 26.84 20.15
CA PHE A 905 12.92 25.78 19.57
C PHE A 905 13.78 24.96 18.60
N LEU A 906 13.66 23.63 18.63
CA LEU A 906 14.27 22.77 17.61
C LEU A 906 13.56 22.94 16.26
N SER A 907 14.15 23.78 15.40
CA SER A 907 13.78 23.99 14.01
C SER A 907 14.41 22.94 13.09
N LEU A 908 13.96 22.89 11.83
CA LEU A 908 14.43 21.97 10.78
C LEU A 908 15.91 22.15 10.36
N THR A 909 16.66 23.04 11.02
CA THR A 909 18.06 23.36 10.74
C THR A 909 19.07 22.30 11.19
N GLU A 910 18.78 21.49 12.23
CA GLU A 910 19.75 20.48 12.71
C GLU A 910 20.01 19.37 11.67
N PHE A 911 19.02 19.02 10.86
CA PHE A 911 19.21 18.04 9.77
C PHE A 911 20.06 18.59 8.61
N LEU A 912 20.32 19.90 8.58
CA LEU A 912 21.26 20.54 7.65
C LEU A 912 22.67 20.69 8.27
N PHE A 913 22.77 20.72 9.60
CA PHE A 913 24.01 20.93 10.35
C PHE A 913 25.01 19.78 10.17
N VAL A 914 24.53 18.54 10.03
CA VAL A 914 25.34 17.33 9.73
C VAL A 914 26.07 17.44 8.38
N MET A 915 25.69 18.38 7.50
CA MET A 915 26.36 18.66 6.23
C MET A 915 27.20 19.95 6.24
N VAL A 916 27.14 20.77 7.30
CA VAL A 916 27.79 22.11 7.33
C VAL A 916 28.40 22.42 8.71
N GLN A 917 29.46 21.70 9.09
CA GLN A 917 30.38 22.17 10.14
C GLN A 917 31.86 21.84 9.86
N LEU A 918 32.44 22.50 8.85
CA LEU A 918 33.87 22.81 8.82
C LEU A 918 34.07 24.26 8.34
N GLN A 919 34.86 25.04 9.08
CA GLN A 919 35.47 26.27 8.57
C GLN A 919 36.72 25.93 7.74
N PRO A 920 37.22 26.86 6.89
CA PRO A 920 38.03 26.47 5.74
C PRO A 920 39.44 25.96 6.10
N GLN A 921 39.62 24.66 5.96
CA GLN A 921 40.85 24.08 5.42
C GLN A 921 40.54 23.45 4.05
N GLU A 922 41.54 23.42 3.18
CA GLU A 922 41.39 22.94 1.80
C GLU A 922 41.13 21.42 1.77
N ILE A 923 39.89 21.04 1.49
CA ILE A 923 39.51 19.65 1.22
C ILE A 923 39.12 19.57 -0.26
N SER A 924 40.01 18.98 -1.06
CA SER A 924 39.69 18.58 -2.44
C SER A 924 38.55 17.54 -2.41
N PRO A 925 37.47 17.71 -3.20
CA PRO A 925 36.43 16.70 -3.27
C PRO A 925 36.97 15.38 -3.87
N PRO A 926 36.37 14.22 -3.55
CA PRO A 926 36.70 12.97 -4.24
C PRO A 926 36.43 13.18 -5.75
N PRO A 927 37.44 12.95 -6.63
CA PRO A 927 37.40 13.51 -7.98
C PRO A 927 36.36 12.83 -8.88
N THR A 928 35.48 13.63 -9.48
CA THR A 928 34.81 13.31 -10.74
C THR A 928 35.84 13.32 -11.87
N ALA A 929 36.68 12.29 -11.84
CA ALA A 929 37.92 12.08 -12.61
C ALA A 929 39.01 13.16 -12.42
N ASN A 930 40.27 12.77 -12.71
CA ASN A 930 41.41 13.69 -12.76
C ASN A 930 41.40 14.48 -14.08
N LEU A 931 40.48 15.44 -14.16
CA LEU A 931 40.39 16.44 -15.22
C LEU A 931 40.75 17.81 -14.63
N ASP A 932 41.55 18.61 -15.34
CA ASP A 932 41.77 20.01 -14.97
C ASP A 932 40.47 20.79 -15.12
N ARG A 933 40.06 21.48 -14.05
CA ARG A 933 38.82 22.27 -13.98
C ARG A 933 39.06 23.78 -14.07
N SER A 934 40.32 24.22 -14.16
CA SER A 934 40.72 25.64 -14.06
C SER A 934 40.22 26.53 -15.22
N ASN A 935 39.53 25.96 -16.20
CA ASN A 935 38.92 26.68 -17.33
C ASN A 935 37.67 25.95 -17.89
N ASP A 936 37.03 25.09 -17.08
CA ASP A 936 35.90 24.25 -17.53
C ASP A 936 34.55 24.99 -17.40
N LYS A 937 34.19 25.75 -18.44
CA LYS A 937 32.91 26.47 -18.49
C LYS A 937 31.67 25.60 -18.19
N VAL A 938 31.69 24.30 -18.50
CA VAL A 938 30.54 23.41 -18.23
C VAL A 938 30.41 23.17 -16.73
N TYR A 939 31.53 22.84 -16.08
CA TYR A 939 31.62 22.71 -14.61
C TYR A 939 31.22 24.01 -13.89
N GLU A 940 31.68 25.17 -14.38
CA GLU A 940 31.32 26.48 -13.83
C GLU A 940 29.80 26.72 -13.89
N ASN A 941 29.16 26.45 -15.03
CA ASN A 941 27.73 26.68 -15.22
C ASN A 941 26.85 25.67 -14.46
N VAL A 942 27.25 24.40 -14.36
CA VAL A 942 26.58 23.43 -13.46
C VAL A 942 26.69 23.89 -12.01
N THR A 943 27.87 24.36 -11.59
CA THR A 943 28.08 24.93 -10.24
C THR A 943 27.22 26.19 -10.03
N GLY A 944 27.03 27.01 -11.06
CA GLY A 944 26.13 28.17 -11.05
C GLY A 944 24.65 27.79 -10.86
N LEU A 945 24.19 26.76 -11.58
CA LEU A 945 22.82 26.24 -11.46
C LEU A 945 22.57 25.61 -10.07
N VAL A 946 23.52 24.84 -9.55
CA VAL A 946 23.46 24.29 -8.19
C VAL A 946 23.42 25.41 -7.14
N LYS A 947 24.21 26.48 -7.30
CA LYS A 947 24.16 27.66 -6.43
C LYS A 947 22.80 28.36 -6.48
N ALA A 948 22.21 28.54 -7.66
CA ALA A 948 20.87 29.13 -7.81
C ALA A 948 19.79 28.30 -7.10
N VAL A 949 19.88 26.97 -7.14
CA VAL A 949 18.96 26.06 -6.43
C VAL A 949 19.15 26.12 -4.89
N ILE A 950 20.38 26.26 -4.40
CA ILE A 950 20.66 26.45 -2.96
C ILE A 950 20.20 27.84 -2.47
N GLU A 951 20.42 28.88 -3.26
CA GLU A 951 19.91 30.23 -2.97
C GLU A 951 18.38 30.24 -2.98
N MET A 952 17.75 29.57 -3.94
CA MET A 952 16.31 29.34 -3.95
C MET A 952 15.85 28.61 -2.67
N SER A 953 16.53 27.54 -2.25
CA SER A 953 16.08 26.73 -1.11
C SER A 953 16.22 27.42 0.25
N SER A 954 17.24 28.27 0.42
CA SER A 954 17.38 29.13 1.60
C SER A 954 16.31 30.22 1.68
N LYS A 955 15.99 30.89 0.56
CA LYS A 955 15.01 32.00 0.53
C LYS A 955 13.55 31.53 0.63
N ILE A 956 13.22 30.32 0.17
CA ILE A 956 11.82 29.89 -0.01
C ILE A 956 11.00 29.84 1.28
N GLN A 957 11.64 29.68 2.44
CA GLN A 957 10.93 29.54 3.73
C GLN A 957 10.27 30.88 4.15
N PRO A 958 11.02 31.99 4.33
CA PRO A 958 10.42 33.30 4.59
C PRO A 958 9.70 33.92 3.39
N ALA A 959 10.05 33.56 2.15
CA ALA A 959 9.55 34.24 0.94
C ALA A 959 8.01 34.20 0.79
N PRO A 960 7.38 35.31 0.37
CA PRO A 960 5.99 35.39 -0.07
C PRO A 960 5.85 34.97 -1.57
N PRO A 961 4.62 34.74 -2.08
CA PRO A 961 4.37 34.18 -3.42
C PRO A 961 4.96 34.98 -4.59
N GLU A 962 5.11 36.28 -4.43
CA GLU A 962 5.60 37.21 -5.44
C GLU A 962 7.10 36.97 -5.73
N GLU A 963 7.86 36.47 -4.76
CA GLU A 963 9.30 36.19 -4.89
C GLU A 963 9.60 34.84 -5.55
N TYR A 964 8.65 33.89 -5.56
CA TYR A 964 8.89 32.57 -6.16
C TYR A 964 9.21 32.64 -7.67
N VAL A 965 8.60 33.60 -8.38
CA VAL A 965 8.79 33.79 -9.83
C VAL A 965 10.21 34.31 -10.16
N PRO A 966 10.74 35.36 -9.50
CA PRO A 966 12.17 35.68 -9.53
C PRO A 966 13.07 34.46 -9.26
N MET A 967 12.83 33.71 -8.19
CA MET A 967 13.70 32.60 -7.79
C MET A 967 13.77 31.48 -8.84
N VAL A 968 12.62 31.07 -9.42
CA VAL A 968 12.59 30.07 -10.49
C VAL A 968 13.13 30.63 -11.81
N LYS A 969 12.99 31.94 -12.06
CA LYS A 969 13.57 32.61 -13.22
C LYS A 969 15.11 32.63 -13.16
N ASP A 970 15.70 32.82 -11.98
CA ASP A 970 17.16 32.81 -11.80
C ASP A 970 17.74 31.40 -12.01
N VAL A 971 17.07 30.36 -11.50
CA VAL A 971 17.38 28.95 -11.80
C VAL A 971 17.25 28.66 -13.30
N GLY A 972 16.18 29.13 -13.96
CA GLY A 972 15.98 28.98 -15.40
C GLY A 972 16.99 29.76 -16.27
N LEU A 973 17.52 30.87 -15.76
CA LEU A 973 18.61 31.63 -16.40
C LEU A 973 19.94 30.87 -16.30
N ALA A 974 20.27 30.33 -15.13
CA ALA A 974 21.46 29.50 -14.94
C ALA A 974 21.42 28.24 -15.83
N LEU A 975 20.26 27.57 -15.93
CA LEU A 975 20.09 26.44 -16.86
C LEU A 975 20.29 26.86 -18.32
N ARG A 976 19.77 28.02 -18.73
CA ARG A 976 19.95 28.50 -20.11
C ARG A 976 21.43 28.72 -20.45
N THR A 977 22.21 29.30 -19.54
CA THR A 977 23.65 29.51 -19.73
C THR A 977 24.41 28.18 -19.76
N LEU A 978 24.02 27.21 -18.93
CA LEU A 978 24.55 25.84 -18.99
C LEU A 978 24.27 25.19 -20.36
N LEU A 979 23.01 25.17 -20.81
CA LEU A 979 22.63 24.53 -22.07
C LEU A 979 23.38 25.14 -23.26
N ALA A 980 23.45 26.47 -23.37
CA ALA A 980 24.20 27.15 -24.42
C ALA A 980 25.71 26.83 -24.37
N THR A 981 26.29 26.69 -23.18
CA THR A 981 27.70 26.29 -23.00
C THR A 981 27.94 24.83 -23.41
N VAL A 982 26.96 23.96 -23.18
CA VAL A 982 26.99 22.57 -23.66
C VAL A 982 26.85 22.52 -25.18
N ASP A 983 26.01 23.36 -25.79
CA ASP A 983 25.89 23.48 -27.25
C ASP A 983 27.18 24.01 -27.90
N GLU A 984 27.91 24.96 -27.27
CA GLU A 984 29.27 25.37 -27.68
C GLU A 984 30.31 24.24 -27.57
N THR A 985 30.10 23.30 -26.63
CA THR A 985 31.03 22.20 -26.33
C THR A 985 30.75 20.96 -27.19
N LEU A 986 29.49 20.73 -27.58
CA LEU A 986 29.02 19.52 -28.27
C LEU A 986 29.82 19.18 -29.54
N PRO A 987 30.17 20.12 -30.44
CA PRO A 987 30.96 19.83 -31.64
C PRO A 987 32.39 19.35 -31.37
N GLN A 988 32.88 19.54 -30.15
CA GLN A 988 34.23 19.15 -29.71
C GLN A 988 34.27 17.73 -29.14
N LEU A 989 33.09 17.14 -28.85
CA LEU A 989 32.94 15.79 -28.30
C LEU A 989 32.66 14.75 -29.41
N PRO A 990 32.94 13.45 -29.21
CA PRO A 990 32.70 12.43 -30.20
C PRO A 990 31.21 12.24 -30.49
N ALA A 991 30.85 12.13 -31.77
CA ALA A 991 29.45 12.03 -32.24
C ALA A 991 28.65 10.86 -31.65
N SER A 992 29.33 9.81 -31.15
CA SER A 992 28.70 8.71 -30.41
C SER A 992 28.05 9.15 -29.09
N THR A 993 28.52 10.24 -28.48
CA THR A 993 28.00 10.77 -27.21
C THR A 993 26.97 11.89 -27.37
N HIS A 994 26.82 12.47 -28.57
CA HIS A 994 25.91 13.58 -28.82
C HIS A 994 24.46 13.24 -28.46
N ARG A 995 24.01 12.04 -28.81
CA ARG A 995 22.66 11.56 -28.50
C ARG A 995 22.39 11.44 -26.99
N GLU A 996 23.38 11.06 -26.20
CA GLU A 996 23.26 10.95 -24.74
C GLU A 996 23.14 12.34 -24.11
N ILE A 997 23.97 13.29 -24.58
CA ILE A 997 23.94 14.70 -24.16
C ILE A 997 22.62 15.37 -24.55
N GLU A 998 22.12 15.18 -25.78
CA GLU A 998 20.82 15.68 -26.22
C GLU A 998 19.66 15.18 -25.34
N MET A 999 19.70 13.91 -24.90
CA MET A 999 18.66 13.35 -24.03
C MET A 999 18.72 13.97 -22.63
N ALA A 1000 19.91 14.21 -22.08
CA ALA A 1000 20.08 14.91 -20.81
C ALA A 1000 19.67 16.41 -20.91
N GLN A 1001 19.97 17.09 -22.02
CA GLN A 1001 19.47 18.46 -22.26
C GLN A 1001 17.93 18.49 -22.34
N LYS A 1002 17.30 17.49 -22.97
CA LYS A 1002 15.83 17.35 -23.03
C LYS A 1002 15.22 17.05 -21.66
N LEU A 1003 15.88 16.25 -20.82
CA LEU A 1003 15.50 16.00 -19.43
C LEU A 1003 15.48 17.30 -18.62
N LEU A 1004 16.58 18.08 -18.61
CA LEU A 1004 16.66 19.33 -17.85
C LEU A 1004 15.59 20.38 -18.23
N ASN A 1005 15.20 20.42 -19.51
CA ASN A 1005 14.09 21.27 -19.95
C ASN A 1005 12.72 20.78 -19.43
N SER A 1006 12.54 19.46 -19.29
CA SER A 1006 11.37 18.87 -18.63
C SER A 1006 11.36 19.16 -17.12
N ASP A 1007 12.51 19.08 -16.45
CA ASP A 1007 12.62 19.32 -15.01
C ASP A 1007 12.36 20.79 -14.65
N LEU A 1008 12.83 21.72 -15.47
CA LEU A 1008 12.47 23.14 -15.36
C LEU A 1008 10.97 23.36 -15.60
N ALA A 1009 10.36 22.63 -16.52
CA ALA A 1009 8.91 22.69 -16.75
C ALA A 1009 8.10 22.14 -15.55
N GLU A 1010 8.55 21.04 -14.91
CA GLU A 1010 7.93 20.58 -13.66
C GLU A 1010 8.14 21.59 -12.52
N LEU A 1011 9.34 22.17 -12.38
CA LEU A 1011 9.62 23.20 -11.38
C LEU A 1011 8.68 24.41 -11.52
N ILE A 1012 8.49 24.92 -12.74
CA ILE A 1012 7.52 25.98 -13.05
C ILE A 1012 6.07 25.52 -12.74
N GLY A 1013 5.74 24.26 -12.99
CA GLY A 1013 4.46 23.66 -12.62
C GLY A 1013 4.23 23.63 -11.10
N LYS A 1014 5.21 23.20 -10.32
CA LYS A 1014 5.14 23.22 -8.83
C LYS A 1014 5.07 24.64 -8.29
N MET A 1015 5.80 25.58 -8.88
CA MET A 1015 5.76 26.99 -8.54
C MET A 1015 4.36 27.58 -8.71
N LYS A 1016 3.71 27.35 -9.87
CA LYS A 1016 2.33 27.79 -10.11
C LYS A 1016 1.35 27.24 -9.06
N LEU A 1017 1.48 25.96 -8.69
CA LEU A 1017 0.68 25.36 -7.61
C LEU A 1017 0.98 25.99 -6.24
N ALA A 1018 2.24 26.26 -5.92
CA ALA A 1018 2.64 26.92 -4.67
C ALA A 1018 2.15 28.37 -4.56
N GLN A 1019 1.98 29.08 -5.68
CA GLN A 1019 1.29 30.38 -5.70
C GLN A 1019 -0.22 30.21 -5.57
N GLN A 1020 -0.84 29.33 -6.37
CA GLN A 1020 -2.30 29.11 -6.38
C GLN A 1020 -2.87 28.70 -5.02
N TYR A 1021 -2.15 27.86 -4.27
CA TYR A 1021 -2.59 27.29 -3.00
C TYR A 1021 -1.98 27.96 -1.76
N VAL A 1022 -1.41 29.17 -1.91
CA VAL A 1022 -0.75 29.88 -0.80
C VAL A 1022 -1.68 30.15 0.40
N MET A 1023 -2.94 30.53 0.16
CA MET A 1023 -3.92 30.82 1.22
C MET A 1023 -4.59 29.54 1.77
N THR A 1024 -3.91 28.39 1.74
CA THR A 1024 -4.43 27.09 2.20
C THR A 1024 -3.44 26.38 3.10
N SER A 1025 -3.93 25.43 3.91
CA SER A 1025 -3.10 24.57 4.76
C SER A 1025 -2.07 23.72 3.99
N LEU A 1026 -2.19 23.59 2.66
CA LEU A 1026 -1.26 22.89 1.79
C LEU A 1026 -0.05 23.73 1.33
N GLN A 1027 0.03 25.01 1.71
CA GLN A 1027 1.13 25.92 1.32
C GLN A 1027 2.52 25.30 1.55
N GLN A 1028 2.73 24.66 2.70
CA GLN A 1028 4.02 24.03 3.04
C GLN A 1028 4.32 22.81 2.16
N ASP A 1029 3.32 21.98 1.84
CA ASP A 1029 3.49 20.83 0.95
C ASP A 1029 3.77 21.23 -0.51
N TYR A 1030 3.19 22.33 -0.98
CA TYR A 1030 3.52 22.86 -2.31
C TYR A 1030 4.88 23.59 -2.35
N LYS A 1031 5.26 24.35 -1.30
CA LYS A 1031 6.66 24.84 -1.14
C LYS A 1031 7.65 23.67 -1.17
N LYS A 1032 7.35 22.57 -0.46
CA LYS A 1032 8.17 21.36 -0.44
C LYS A 1032 8.26 20.66 -1.79
N GLN A 1033 7.16 20.54 -2.53
CA GLN A 1033 7.18 19.99 -3.90
C GLN A 1033 8.02 20.84 -4.87
N MET A 1034 7.94 22.17 -4.75
CA MET A 1034 8.78 23.10 -5.54
C MET A 1034 10.28 22.90 -5.22
N LEU A 1035 10.66 22.68 -3.95
CA LEU A 1035 12.02 22.30 -3.58
C LEU A 1035 12.45 20.95 -4.17
N THR A 1036 11.60 19.93 -4.11
CA THR A 1036 11.93 18.61 -4.69
C THR A 1036 12.24 18.70 -6.18
N ALA A 1037 11.44 19.47 -6.94
CA ALA A 1037 11.69 19.68 -8.37
C ALA A 1037 13.00 20.47 -8.64
N ALA A 1038 13.30 21.48 -7.83
CA ALA A 1038 14.55 22.24 -7.94
C ALA A 1038 15.79 21.37 -7.64
N HIS A 1039 15.70 20.48 -6.64
CA HIS A 1039 16.78 19.54 -6.32
C HIS A 1039 16.96 18.46 -7.40
N ALA A 1040 15.90 17.99 -8.05
CA ALA A 1040 16.00 17.06 -9.18
C ALA A 1040 16.80 17.69 -10.34
N LEU A 1041 16.41 18.90 -10.77
CA LEU A 1041 17.12 19.66 -11.80
C LEU A 1041 18.62 19.86 -11.48
N ALA A 1042 18.98 20.06 -10.21
CA ALA A 1042 20.37 20.18 -9.78
C ALA A 1042 21.15 18.84 -9.84
N VAL A 1043 20.49 17.72 -9.55
CA VAL A 1043 21.08 16.37 -9.67
C VAL A 1043 21.30 16.01 -11.14
N ASP A 1044 20.31 16.23 -12.00
CA ASP A 1044 20.43 15.89 -13.42
C ASP A 1044 21.38 16.83 -14.18
N ALA A 1045 21.57 18.07 -13.71
CA ALA A 1045 22.62 18.95 -14.21
C ALA A 1045 24.03 18.42 -13.89
N LYS A 1046 24.20 17.74 -12.76
CA LYS A 1046 25.42 17.02 -12.43
C LYS A 1046 25.55 15.73 -13.27
N ASN A 1047 24.45 15.00 -13.51
CA ASN A 1047 24.48 13.81 -14.38
C ASN A 1047 24.93 14.17 -15.81
N LEU A 1048 24.51 15.33 -16.34
CA LEU A 1048 24.98 15.87 -17.62
C LEU A 1048 26.49 16.15 -17.64
N LEU A 1049 27.03 16.74 -16.57
CA LEU A 1049 28.48 16.94 -16.39
C LEU A 1049 29.23 15.61 -16.37
N ASP A 1050 28.77 14.65 -15.56
CA ASP A 1050 29.39 13.32 -15.42
C ASP A 1050 29.41 12.55 -16.77
N VAL A 1051 28.42 12.76 -17.66
CA VAL A 1051 28.41 12.23 -19.04
C VAL A 1051 29.42 12.94 -19.95
N ILE A 1052 29.48 14.28 -19.90
CA ILE A 1052 30.43 15.09 -20.67
C ILE A 1052 31.89 14.76 -20.28
N ASP A 1053 32.16 14.56 -19.00
CA ASP A 1053 33.49 14.20 -18.49
C ASP A 1053 33.89 12.78 -18.88
N GLN A 1054 32.97 11.81 -18.84
CA GLN A 1054 33.21 10.49 -19.42
C GLN A 1054 33.51 10.55 -20.92
N SER A 1055 32.92 11.50 -21.65
CA SER A 1055 33.21 11.73 -23.07
C SER A 1055 34.63 12.30 -23.27
N ARG A 1056 35.00 13.34 -22.50
CA ARG A 1056 36.35 13.94 -22.48
C ARG A 1056 37.44 12.91 -22.16
N LEU A 1057 37.23 12.04 -21.17
CA LEU A 1057 38.19 10.98 -20.79
C LEU A 1057 38.39 9.94 -21.89
N LYS A 1058 37.35 9.62 -22.67
CA LYS A 1058 37.46 8.70 -23.81
C LYS A 1058 38.34 9.29 -24.93
N MET A 1059 38.28 10.61 -25.14
CA MET A 1059 39.24 11.33 -26.02
C MET A 1059 40.66 11.36 -25.41
N MET A 1060 40.74 11.56 -24.09
CA MET A 1060 41.94 11.38 -23.26
C MET A 1060 42.69 10.08 -23.61
N ALA A 1061 42.00 8.96 -23.50
CA ALA A 1061 42.56 7.63 -23.75
C ALA A 1061 42.92 7.35 -25.22
N GLN A 1062 42.22 7.96 -26.18
CA GLN A 1062 42.47 7.75 -27.62
C GLN A 1062 43.66 8.55 -28.15
N SER A 1063 43.97 9.70 -27.56
CA SER A 1063 45.09 10.55 -28.00
C SER A 1063 46.46 10.11 -27.49
N HIS A 1064 46.51 9.16 -26.53
CA HIS A 1064 47.75 8.49 -26.07
C HIS A 1064 48.13 7.24 -26.87
N LEU A 1065 47.48 6.99 -28.01
CA LEU A 1065 47.65 5.79 -28.86
C LEU A 1065 48.24 6.08 -30.25
N HIS A 1066 48.87 7.25 -30.42
CA HIS A 1066 49.53 7.72 -31.65
C HIS A 1066 50.94 8.26 -31.39
#